data_AF-A0A6I5EHC0-F1
#
_entry.id   AF-A0A6I5EHC0-F1
#
_cell.length_a   1.000
_cell.length_b   1.000
_cell.length_c   1.000
_cell.angle_alpha   90.00
_cell.angle_beta   90.00
_cell.angle_gamma   90.00
#
_symmetry.space_group_name_H-M   'P 1'
#
loop_
_entity.id
_entity.type
_entity.pdbx_description
1 polymer ?
#
loop_
_entity_poly.entity_id
_entity_poly.type
_entity_poly.pdbx_seq_one_letter_code
_entity_poly.pdbx_strand_id
1 'polypeptide(L)'
;MSVWVQHRGAGWVYEVLDAERDPGGVITAWKAVLDARDQAILVLESLVFESNLCRFAAEASAKMPSRLRYDKTLHVVRQRVALSLWDHALSINWWRPFVFCRALRLARTYLVHVVRDNALTEGSSRFQFSGRLGQATVLLARFEQVGAADLESSAAHIRASITEGNPAEDAVPYLLECYLRLHDHTGNREYLGRAVKTDKDFPGERRGTSWMLHMAEIWLRLADGLPKGDAFGTYLERAEKALLAAGEPGGEDAVRHALLDCVAAAARRTPELVPHIRLGLRRLNNPFGLGEHLRRFAEDGYPAVTLPATLVHHLQRRFESSTEPLHRRLLSDCLRAYIQLDDVSEMERARLLRKALDLQERSLVRAAPLTDELSRMRYADDLLATAELQGNRKFWMVGISLLIRETAANSTSCVPLVRLGRELEKGGTLNRSEQADMRRRLGDVPQADRWIRAVAEGDSGLFYEEAADRAISSPDLVRRNLGGRSNVVTVDDYLGFTSSTLVFKPTTRLCFDRDTEKSAAVARTLRRMDAEDEFATIDLITTISATDLSHSEEQFQIGTEIITVRRFEHGTVLAECLSPASPDTSCELLKRAAKFLAYVHGSDDPASGRIGGVRKEVRNEVRMWLRAVLPDEPSDGANELFEEWWALLEGIGLPPQPRRDAHAFNWLVTDNDRIIAVDLEAARWRPMGYELAQLTDDVPALPVDRWDLRRDVVTCYVEALTRCAGPSRPIDVEKVWAAYRASLLARAVRCLSDRTNEPGIREHGEALLDELSSQPKGDLTRDLAIRLRDAWAKRRGTPGDAPLRELKDGRRRRISRSLSYHLRHGRELTQNPQGWVPIDSLVRALDPKLRVSADELISVARAVSEERFEVRGDLVRARYGHSRPTAIEYEIRAPEGRLYHCTPTTALHNIFERGEGLRPMTRQWVHLTTDRAAALSAGRRHGPCTLLCVPDPSALECRHAGGATWLVAQVPPSALTVVPLHRLFSTHG
;
A
#
# COMPACT_ATOMS: atom_id res chain seq x y z
N MET A 1 13.26 -9.42 -28.27
CA MET A 1 13.62 -9.14 -29.68
C MET A 1 13.57 -10.37 -30.57
N SER A 2 14.24 -11.49 -30.25
CA SER A 2 14.21 -12.72 -31.07
C SER A 2 12.79 -13.20 -31.41
N VAL A 3 11.89 -13.23 -30.42
CA VAL A 3 10.47 -13.58 -30.60
C VAL A 3 9.75 -12.63 -31.57
N TRP A 4 10.04 -11.32 -31.51
CA TRP A 4 9.43 -10.34 -32.41
C TRP A 4 9.93 -10.49 -33.85
N VAL A 5 11.23 -10.71 -34.01
CA VAL A 5 11.84 -10.93 -35.33
C VAL A 5 11.27 -12.19 -35.97
N GLN A 6 11.03 -13.25 -35.19
CA GLN A 6 10.35 -14.46 -35.66
C GLN A 6 8.88 -14.19 -36.04
N HIS A 7 8.20 -13.33 -35.29
CA HIS A 7 6.77 -13.06 -35.48
C HIS A 7 6.47 -12.06 -36.62
N ARG A 8 7.32 -11.05 -36.82
CA ARG A 8 7.08 -9.90 -37.72
C ARG A 8 8.20 -9.64 -38.75
N GLY A 9 9.34 -10.32 -38.64
CA GLY A 9 10.54 -10.06 -39.44
C GLY A 9 11.39 -8.92 -38.91
N ALA A 10 12.71 -8.96 -39.19
CA ALA A 10 13.68 -8.01 -38.64
C ALA A 10 13.45 -6.56 -39.12
N GLY A 11 13.04 -6.36 -40.38
CA GLY A 11 12.79 -5.04 -40.95
C GLY A 11 11.66 -4.30 -40.25
N TRP A 12 10.53 -4.98 -40.01
CA TRP A 12 9.39 -4.40 -39.28
C TRP A 12 9.77 -4.05 -37.83
N VAL A 13 10.54 -4.92 -37.16
CA VAL A 13 10.99 -4.67 -35.78
C VAL A 13 11.91 -3.46 -35.73
N TYR A 14 12.79 -3.31 -36.72
CA TYR A 14 13.67 -2.14 -36.83
C TYR A 14 12.85 -0.84 -37.03
N GLU A 15 11.86 -0.83 -37.92
CA GLU A 15 10.97 0.33 -38.13
C GLU A 15 10.22 0.78 -36.86
N VAL A 16 9.81 -0.17 -36.02
CA VAL A 16 9.10 0.14 -34.77
C VAL A 16 10.06 0.59 -33.66
N LEU A 17 11.28 0.03 -33.58
CA LEU A 17 12.23 0.37 -32.53
C LEU A 17 13.08 1.63 -32.84
N ASP A 18 13.35 1.93 -34.11
CA ASP A 18 14.14 3.10 -34.57
C ASP A 18 13.24 4.34 -34.83
N ALA A 19 12.13 4.45 -34.09
CA ALA A 19 11.14 5.51 -34.27
C ALA A 19 11.69 6.93 -34.06
N GLU A 20 12.83 7.08 -33.39
CA GLU A 20 13.54 8.36 -33.26
C GLU A 20 14.11 8.87 -34.58
N ARG A 21 14.58 7.98 -35.46
CA ARG A 21 15.16 8.35 -36.77
C ARG A 21 14.11 8.55 -37.85
N ASP A 22 13.04 7.74 -37.84
CA ASP A 22 11.88 7.95 -38.72
C ASP A 22 10.54 7.68 -38.01
N PRO A 23 9.93 8.72 -37.40
CA PRO A 23 8.60 8.61 -36.80
C PRO A 23 7.49 8.16 -37.78
N GLY A 24 7.72 8.27 -39.10
CA GLY A 24 6.76 7.84 -40.12
C GLY A 24 6.67 6.32 -40.27
N GLY A 25 7.76 5.60 -40.00
CA GLY A 25 7.82 4.15 -40.03
C GLY A 25 6.80 3.49 -39.09
N VAL A 26 6.53 4.10 -37.94
CA VAL A 26 5.52 3.62 -36.97
C VAL A 26 4.11 3.57 -37.57
N ILE A 27 3.74 4.54 -38.40
CA ILE A 27 2.43 4.57 -39.07
C ILE A 27 2.34 3.49 -40.15
N THR A 28 3.44 3.25 -40.88
CA THR A 28 3.52 2.18 -41.87
C THR A 28 3.42 0.81 -41.21
N ALA A 29 4.18 0.58 -40.14
CA ALA A 29 4.14 -0.64 -39.35
C ALA A 29 2.74 -0.88 -38.73
N TRP A 30 2.06 0.18 -38.29
CA TRP A 30 0.68 0.08 -37.79
C TRP A 30 -0.32 -0.30 -38.87
N LYS A 31 -0.20 0.24 -40.09
CA LYS A 31 -1.06 -0.18 -41.22
C LYS A 31 -0.89 -1.66 -41.53
N ALA A 32 0.34 -2.16 -41.58
CA ALA A 32 0.61 -3.59 -41.76
C ALA A 32 -0.10 -4.44 -40.70
N VAL A 33 -0.11 -3.98 -39.45
CA VAL A 33 -0.83 -4.62 -38.33
C VAL A 33 -2.36 -4.54 -38.45
N LEU A 34 -2.93 -3.51 -39.09
CA LEU A 34 -4.36 -3.42 -39.40
C LEU A 34 -4.74 -4.34 -40.57
N ASP A 35 -3.88 -4.42 -41.59
CA ASP A 35 -4.12 -5.20 -42.81
C ASP A 35 -3.96 -6.70 -42.58
N ALA A 36 -3.09 -7.11 -41.65
CA ALA A 36 -2.83 -8.51 -41.30
C ALA A 36 -3.91 -9.20 -40.46
N ARG A 37 -5.14 -8.64 -40.41
CA ARG A 37 -6.42 -8.99 -39.71
C ARG A 37 -6.49 -10.18 -38.71
N ASP A 38 -5.74 -11.26 -38.90
CA ASP A 38 -5.72 -12.50 -38.11
C ASP A 38 -4.48 -12.66 -37.19
N GLN A 39 -3.43 -11.82 -37.30
CA GLN A 39 -2.25 -11.92 -36.44
C GLN A 39 -2.42 -11.15 -35.12
N ALA A 40 -2.45 -11.87 -33.99
CA ALA A 40 -2.49 -11.30 -32.65
C ALA A 40 -1.29 -10.36 -32.40
N ILE A 41 -1.51 -9.21 -31.76
CA ILE A 41 -0.44 -8.29 -31.36
C ILE A 41 0.04 -8.66 -29.95
N LEU A 42 1.35 -8.82 -29.77
CA LEU A 42 1.92 -9.14 -28.47
C LEU A 42 1.79 -7.93 -27.52
N VAL A 43 1.73 -8.18 -26.20
CA VAL A 43 1.60 -7.11 -25.19
C VAL A 43 2.68 -6.05 -25.37
N LEU A 44 3.95 -6.48 -25.44
CA LEU A 44 5.06 -5.56 -25.61
C LEU A 44 4.98 -4.81 -26.95
N GLU A 45 4.55 -5.48 -28.04
CA GLU A 45 4.39 -4.83 -29.37
C GLU A 45 3.40 -3.68 -29.23
N SER A 46 2.23 -3.95 -28.64
CA SER A 46 1.17 -2.97 -28.46
C SER A 46 1.59 -1.79 -27.56
N LEU A 47 2.36 -2.05 -26.49
CA LEU A 47 2.86 -1.01 -25.58
C LEU A 47 3.91 -0.11 -26.25
N VAL A 48 4.80 -0.69 -27.05
CA VAL A 48 5.80 0.10 -27.82
C VAL A 48 5.11 0.96 -28.87
N PHE A 49 4.09 0.43 -29.57
CA PHE A 49 3.29 1.23 -30.51
C PHE A 49 2.61 2.42 -29.85
N GLU A 50 1.93 2.22 -28.71
CA GLU A 50 1.33 3.33 -27.97
C GLU A 50 2.40 4.35 -27.56
N SER A 51 3.51 3.87 -27.00
CA SER A 51 4.63 4.72 -26.57
C SER A 51 5.15 5.61 -27.68
N ASN A 52 5.40 5.04 -28.86
CA ASN A 52 5.92 5.77 -30.00
C ASN A 52 4.91 6.77 -30.57
N LEU A 53 3.64 6.37 -30.73
CA LEU A 53 2.59 7.30 -31.18
C LEU A 53 2.41 8.46 -30.22
N CYS A 54 2.51 8.20 -28.91
CA CYS A 54 2.41 9.22 -27.89
C CYS A 54 3.63 10.15 -27.84
N ARG A 55 4.84 9.60 -28.01
CA ARG A 55 6.10 10.36 -28.01
C ARG A 55 6.22 11.27 -29.22
N PHE A 56 5.87 10.78 -30.40
CA PHE A 56 5.98 11.51 -31.68
C PHE A 56 4.61 11.97 -32.18
N ALA A 57 3.77 12.47 -31.28
CA ALA A 57 2.36 12.78 -31.59
C ALA A 57 2.20 13.79 -32.74
N ALA A 58 3.04 14.83 -32.77
CA ALA A 58 2.99 15.85 -33.82
C ALA A 58 3.41 15.28 -35.20
N GLU A 59 4.51 14.54 -35.25
CA GLU A 59 5.04 13.95 -36.48
C GLU A 59 4.13 12.82 -37.00
N ALA A 60 3.68 11.95 -36.10
CA ALA A 60 2.77 10.85 -36.41
C ALA A 60 1.45 11.39 -36.97
N SER A 61 0.94 12.49 -36.39
CA SER A 61 -0.26 13.17 -36.87
C SER A 61 -0.06 13.80 -38.24
N ALA A 62 1.08 14.47 -38.47
CA ALA A 62 1.37 15.13 -39.76
C ALA A 62 1.56 14.13 -40.92
N LYS A 63 2.14 12.95 -40.63
CA LYS A 63 2.34 11.87 -41.61
C LYS A 63 1.13 10.93 -41.75
N MET A 64 0.04 11.18 -41.01
CA MET A 64 -1.13 10.32 -41.02
C MET A 64 -1.94 10.47 -42.34
N PRO A 65 -2.38 9.38 -42.99
CA PRO A 65 -3.22 9.48 -44.19
C PRO A 65 -4.52 10.23 -43.90
N SER A 66 -5.04 10.98 -44.88
CA SER A 66 -6.27 11.78 -44.75
C SER A 66 -7.52 11.01 -44.29
N ARG A 67 -7.58 9.70 -44.52
CA ARG A 67 -8.66 8.82 -44.06
C ARG A 67 -8.59 8.43 -42.58
N LEU A 68 -7.46 8.70 -41.91
CA LEU A 68 -7.22 8.38 -40.52
C LEU A 68 -7.11 9.68 -39.71
N ARG A 69 -7.64 9.64 -38.48
CA ARG A 69 -7.41 10.70 -37.48
C ARG A 69 -6.52 10.17 -36.38
N TYR A 70 -5.70 11.05 -35.79
CA TYR A 70 -4.75 10.70 -34.76
C TYR A 70 -5.48 10.25 -33.48
N ASP A 71 -6.51 10.98 -33.06
CA ASP A 71 -7.33 10.65 -31.88
C ASP A 71 -7.94 9.23 -31.98
N LYS A 72 -8.53 8.91 -33.13
CA LYS A 72 -9.14 7.61 -33.41
C LYS A 72 -8.08 6.50 -33.52
N THR A 73 -6.95 6.79 -34.16
CA THR A 73 -5.86 5.81 -34.32
C THR A 73 -5.26 5.44 -32.96
N LEU A 74 -4.96 6.42 -32.12
CA LEU A 74 -4.48 6.20 -30.76
C LEU A 74 -5.50 5.42 -29.92
N HIS A 75 -6.79 5.71 -30.07
CA HIS A 75 -7.86 4.95 -29.41
C HIS A 75 -7.90 3.48 -29.82
N VAL A 76 -7.77 3.18 -31.12
CA VAL A 76 -7.72 1.79 -31.61
C VAL A 76 -6.47 1.05 -31.11
N VAL A 77 -5.32 1.73 -31.02
CA VAL A 77 -4.11 1.14 -30.42
C VAL A 77 -4.38 0.79 -28.96
N ARG A 78 -4.99 1.69 -28.18
CA ARG A 78 -5.36 1.44 -26.78
C ARG A 78 -6.35 0.30 -26.61
N GLN A 79 -7.30 0.13 -27.54
CA GLN A 79 -8.19 -1.05 -27.59
C GLN A 79 -7.38 -2.35 -27.74
N ARG A 80 -6.41 -2.37 -28.66
CA ARG A 80 -5.56 -3.56 -28.87
C ARG A 80 -4.66 -3.85 -27.68
N VAL A 81 -4.10 -2.83 -27.04
CA VAL A 81 -3.32 -2.98 -25.80
C VAL A 81 -4.19 -3.58 -24.69
N ALA A 82 -5.41 -3.06 -24.51
CA ALA A 82 -6.35 -3.56 -23.50
C ALA A 82 -6.67 -5.05 -23.68
N LEU A 83 -6.97 -5.47 -24.92
CA LEU A 83 -7.26 -6.87 -25.25
C LEU A 83 -6.04 -7.78 -25.09
N SER A 84 -4.87 -7.35 -25.59
CA SER A 84 -3.63 -8.12 -25.46
C SER A 84 -3.23 -8.34 -24.00
N LEU A 85 -3.37 -7.31 -23.15
CA LEU A 85 -3.11 -7.43 -21.71
C LEU A 85 -4.13 -8.33 -21.01
N TRP A 86 -5.41 -8.25 -21.40
CA TRP A 86 -6.46 -9.11 -20.89
C TRP A 86 -6.20 -10.58 -21.23
N ASP A 87 -5.93 -10.88 -22.49
CA ASP A 87 -5.64 -12.24 -22.96
C ASP A 87 -4.37 -12.78 -22.32
N HIS A 88 -3.34 -11.93 -22.17
CA HIS A 88 -2.12 -12.29 -21.45
C HIS A 88 -2.41 -12.64 -19.99
N ALA A 89 -3.23 -11.84 -19.29
CA ALA A 89 -3.63 -12.14 -17.92
C ALA A 89 -4.33 -13.52 -17.86
N LEU A 90 -5.31 -13.78 -18.72
CA LEU A 90 -6.00 -15.07 -18.74
C LEU A 90 -5.08 -16.24 -19.11
N SER A 91 -4.05 -16.02 -19.96
CA SER A 91 -3.07 -17.06 -20.31
C SER A 91 -2.14 -17.45 -19.16
N ILE A 92 -1.79 -16.48 -18.30
CA ILE A 92 -1.03 -16.74 -17.06
C ILE A 92 -1.94 -17.39 -16.02
N ASN A 93 -3.17 -16.90 -15.94
CA ASN A 93 -4.20 -17.29 -14.97
C ASN A 93 -3.68 -17.18 -13.52
N TRP A 94 -4.33 -17.86 -12.58
CA TRP A 94 -4.01 -17.83 -11.15
C TRP A 94 -2.66 -18.47 -10.75
N TRP A 95 -1.88 -19.02 -11.69
CA TRP A 95 -0.59 -19.66 -11.39
C TRP A 95 0.52 -18.66 -11.04
N ARG A 96 0.44 -17.42 -11.55
CA ARG A 96 1.29 -16.28 -11.13
C ARG A 96 0.42 -15.08 -10.75
N PRO A 97 -0.20 -15.10 -9.56
CA PRO A 97 -1.24 -14.15 -9.15
C PRO A 97 -0.86 -12.67 -9.27
N PHE A 98 0.39 -12.30 -8.98
CA PHE A 98 0.79 -10.91 -9.12
C PHE A 98 0.96 -10.47 -10.56
N VAL A 99 1.50 -11.31 -11.42
CA VAL A 99 1.59 -10.99 -12.86
C VAL A 99 0.19 -10.92 -13.44
N PHE A 100 -0.69 -11.85 -13.04
CA PHE A 100 -2.11 -11.84 -13.37
C PHE A 100 -2.78 -10.52 -12.93
N CYS A 101 -2.65 -10.14 -11.65
CA CYS A 101 -3.26 -8.92 -11.11
C CYS A 101 -2.65 -7.67 -11.73
N ARG A 102 -1.33 -7.61 -11.93
CA ARG A 102 -0.66 -6.48 -12.61
C ARG A 102 -1.14 -6.33 -14.05
N ALA A 103 -1.20 -7.43 -14.81
CA ALA A 103 -1.71 -7.42 -16.17
C ALA A 103 -3.18 -6.98 -16.22
N LEU A 104 -4.03 -7.46 -15.30
CA LEU A 104 -5.43 -7.04 -15.18
C LEU A 104 -5.58 -5.58 -14.75
N ARG A 105 -4.80 -5.08 -13.79
CA ARG A 105 -4.85 -3.66 -13.37
C ARG A 105 -4.42 -2.74 -14.52
N LEU A 106 -3.40 -3.15 -15.28
CA LEU A 106 -2.98 -2.42 -16.47
C LEU A 106 -4.06 -2.49 -17.56
N ALA A 107 -4.59 -3.68 -17.87
CA ALA A 107 -5.71 -3.85 -18.80
C ALA A 107 -6.90 -2.96 -18.41
N ARG A 108 -7.29 -2.96 -17.13
CA ARG A 108 -8.34 -2.12 -16.56
C ARG A 108 -8.07 -0.64 -16.78
N THR A 109 -6.83 -0.18 -16.64
CA THR A 109 -6.44 1.21 -16.93
C THR A 109 -6.77 1.58 -18.38
N TYR A 110 -6.44 0.73 -19.35
CA TYR A 110 -6.81 0.96 -20.75
C TYR A 110 -8.32 0.82 -20.99
N LEU A 111 -8.97 -0.19 -20.42
CA LEU A 111 -10.41 -0.43 -20.56
C LEU A 111 -11.24 0.74 -20.02
N VAL A 112 -10.86 1.34 -18.89
CA VAL A 112 -11.51 2.56 -18.36
C VAL A 112 -11.47 3.68 -19.39
N HIS A 113 -10.31 3.90 -20.02
CA HIS A 113 -10.18 4.92 -21.07
C HIS A 113 -11.04 4.58 -22.29
N VAL A 114 -10.98 3.34 -22.78
CA VAL A 114 -11.73 2.89 -23.97
C VAL A 114 -13.24 2.98 -23.77
N VAL A 115 -13.76 2.59 -22.60
CA VAL A 115 -15.19 2.62 -22.26
C VAL A 115 -15.68 4.05 -22.07
N ARG A 116 -14.84 4.94 -21.51
CA ARG A 116 -15.19 6.37 -21.38
C ARG A 116 -15.24 7.07 -22.74
N ASP A 117 -14.29 6.78 -23.63
CA ASP A 117 -14.25 7.30 -25.01
C ASP A 117 -15.14 6.48 -25.97
N ASN A 118 -16.35 6.07 -25.54
CA ASN A 118 -17.23 5.18 -26.32
C ASN A 118 -17.67 5.75 -27.69
N ALA A 119 -17.62 7.07 -27.88
CA ALA A 119 -17.88 7.74 -29.14
C ALA A 119 -16.84 7.37 -30.21
N LEU A 120 -15.63 7.04 -29.79
CA LEU A 120 -14.55 6.52 -30.64
C LEU A 120 -14.58 4.99 -30.75
N THR A 121 -15.52 4.29 -30.11
CA THR A 121 -15.67 2.83 -30.19
C THR A 121 -16.88 2.46 -31.06
N GLU A 122 -16.68 1.53 -31.99
CA GLU A 122 -17.75 1.02 -32.86
C GLU A 122 -18.84 0.34 -32.01
N GLY A 123 -20.11 0.67 -32.27
CA GLY A 123 -21.25 0.23 -31.45
C GLY A 123 -21.35 -1.29 -31.27
N SER A 124 -21.16 -2.03 -32.36
CA SER A 124 -21.13 -3.51 -32.41
C SER A 124 -20.07 -4.14 -31.51
N SER A 125 -19.07 -3.37 -31.09
CA SER A 125 -17.90 -3.84 -30.35
C SER A 125 -17.78 -3.21 -28.95
N ARG A 126 -18.78 -2.45 -28.48
CA ARG A 126 -18.71 -1.80 -27.16
C ARG A 126 -18.79 -2.81 -26.01
N PHE A 127 -19.66 -3.82 -26.18
CA PHE A 127 -19.95 -4.82 -25.15
C PHE A 127 -18.69 -5.58 -24.69
N GLN A 128 -17.75 -5.84 -25.61
CA GLN A 128 -16.51 -6.55 -25.27
C GLN A 128 -15.59 -5.74 -24.34
N PHE A 129 -15.65 -4.41 -24.35
CA PHE A 129 -14.83 -3.55 -23.48
C PHE A 129 -15.54 -3.24 -22.17
N SER A 130 -16.84 -2.94 -22.20
CA SER A 130 -17.64 -2.71 -20.99
C SER A 130 -17.72 -3.98 -20.14
N GLY A 131 -17.95 -5.14 -20.77
CA GLY A 131 -17.95 -6.45 -20.12
C GLY A 131 -16.61 -6.77 -19.46
N ARG A 132 -15.50 -6.71 -20.21
CA ARG A 132 -14.15 -6.94 -19.67
C ARG A 132 -13.76 -5.96 -18.57
N LEU A 133 -14.17 -4.68 -18.66
CA LEU A 133 -13.91 -3.70 -17.60
C LEU A 133 -14.57 -4.11 -16.28
N GLY A 134 -15.83 -4.56 -16.36
CA GLY A 134 -16.54 -5.11 -15.22
C GLY A 134 -15.84 -6.36 -14.68
N GLN A 135 -15.62 -7.35 -15.54
CA GLN A 135 -14.99 -8.62 -15.19
C GLN A 135 -13.60 -8.45 -14.58
N ALA A 136 -12.76 -7.54 -15.09
CA ALA A 136 -11.41 -7.27 -14.56
C ALA A 136 -11.45 -6.98 -13.05
N THR A 137 -12.43 -6.18 -12.61
CA THR A 137 -12.57 -5.80 -11.20
C THR A 137 -13.01 -6.99 -10.34
N VAL A 138 -13.89 -7.84 -10.87
CA VAL A 138 -14.35 -9.06 -10.18
C VAL A 138 -13.20 -10.07 -10.06
N LEU A 139 -12.42 -10.27 -11.13
CA LEU A 139 -11.27 -11.15 -11.14
C LEU A 139 -10.16 -10.67 -10.19
N LEU A 140 -9.88 -9.37 -10.15
CA LEU A 140 -8.96 -8.77 -9.17
C LEU A 140 -9.42 -9.01 -7.73
N ALA A 141 -10.74 -8.89 -7.47
CA ALA A 141 -11.32 -9.10 -6.15
C ALA A 141 -11.18 -10.55 -5.62
N ARG A 142 -10.75 -11.51 -6.46
CA ARG A 142 -10.42 -12.88 -6.02
C ARG A 142 -9.07 -12.96 -5.30
N PHE A 143 -8.16 -12.02 -5.58
CA PHE A 143 -6.78 -12.03 -5.08
C PHE A 143 -6.49 -10.89 -4.12
N GLU A 144 -7.20 -9.76 -4.26
CA GLU A 144 -6.90 -8.53 -3.56
C GLU A 144 -8.20 -7.87 -3.04
N GLN A 145 -8.10 -7.00 -2.04
CA GLN A 145 -9.25 -6.23 -1.60
C GLN A 145 -9.57 -5.13 -2.60
N VAL A 146 -10.83 -5.09 -3.04
CA VAL A 146 -11.36 -4.05 -3.94
C VAL A 146 -12.44 -3.26 -3.20
N GLY A 147 -12.42 -1.94 -3.33
CA GLY A 147 -13.39 -1.07 -2.68
C GLY A 147 -14.81 -1.24 -3.21
N ALA A 148 -15.83 -1.03 -2.36
CA ALA A 148 -17.24 -1.15 -2.74
C ALA A 148 -17.61 -0.32 -3.98
N ALA A 149 -17.12 0.92 -4.08
CA ALA A 149 -17.43 1.80 -5.20
C ALA A 149 -16.95 1.25 -6.56
N ASP A 150 -15.77 0.62 -6.59
CA ASP A 150 -15.25 -0.02 -7.81
C ASP A 150 -16.09 -1.23 -8.20
N LEU A 151 -16.52 -2.04 -7.22
CA LEU A 151 -17.41 -3.17 -7.45
C LEU A 151 -18.80 -2.73 -7.93
N GLU A 152 -19.37 -1.65 -7.39
CA GLU A 152 -20.64 -1.11 -7.88
C GLU A 152 -20.53 -0.63 -9.33
N SER A 153 -19.43 0.07 -9.66
CA SER A 153 -19.13 0.47 -11.03
C SER A 153 -18.97 -0.75 -11.95
N SER A 154 -18.30 -1.80 -11.48
CA SER A 154 -18.15 -3.06 -12.21
C SER A 154 -19.52 -3.69 -12.51
N ALA A 155 -20.39 -3.83 -11.52
CA ALA A 155 -21.73 -4.37 -11.70
C ALA A 155 -22.54 -3.55 -12.72
N ALA A 156 -22.39 -2.22 -12.74
CA ALA A 156 -23.03 -1.35 -13.73
C ALA A 156 -22.47 -1.60 -15.14
N HIS A 157 -21.15 -1.75 -15.30
CA HIS A 157 -20.53 -2.06 -16.59
C HIS A 157 -20.92 -3.44 -17.13
N ILE A 158 -21.02 -4.46 -16.29
CA ILE A 158 -21.49 -5.79 -16.71
C ILE A 158 -22.93 -5.71 -17.21
N ARG A 159 -23.84 -5.05 -16.48
CA ARG A 159 -25.23 -4.85 -16.93
C ARG A 159 -25.31 -4.09 -18.25
N ALA A 160 -24.55 -3.00 -18.39
CA ALA A 160 -24.48 -2.24 -19.62
C ALA A 160 -24.02 -3.12 -20.80
N SER A 161 -23.01 -3.99 -20.57
CA SER A 161 -22.52 -4.90 -21.63
C SER A 161 -23.61 -5.85 -22.14
N ILE A 162 -24.50 -6.33 -21.27
CA ILE A 162 -25.62 -7.21 -21.68
C ILE A 162 -26.58 -6.43 -22.57
N THR A 163 -26.92 -5.19 -22.20
CA THR A 163 -27.75 -4.30 -23.03
C THR A 163 -27.08 -3.96 -24.36
N GLU A 164 -25.75 -3.92 -24.40
CA GLU A 164 -24.94 -3.70 -25.62
C GLU A 164 -24.77 -4.96 -26.50
N GLY A 165 -25.31 -6.12 -26.09
CA GLY A 165 -25.30 -7.36 -26.87
C GLY A 165 -24.34 -8.45 -26.37
N ASN A 166 -23.75 -8.30 -25.18
CA ASN A 166 -23.00 -9.38 -24.54
C ASN A 166 -23.96 -10.51 -24.11
N PRO A 167 -23.71 -11.79 -24.45
CA PRO A 167 -24.55 -12.90 -24.01
C PRO A 167 -24.73 -12.91 -22.49
N ALA A 168 -25.99 -13.02 -22.04
CA ALA A 168 -26.30 -13.05 -20.61
C ALA A 168 -25.72 -14.29 -19.92
N GLU A 169 -25.66 -15.42 -20.63
CA GLU A 169 -25.04 -16.67 -20.13
C GLU A 169 -23.58 -16.49 -19.71
N ASP A 170 -22.83 -15.61 -20.39
CA ASP A 170 -21.42 -15.32 -20.09
C ASP A 170 -21.26 -14.19 -19.05
N ALA A 171 -22.14 -13.19 -19.09
CA ALA A 171 -22.00 -11.98 -18.28
C ALA A 171 -22.58 -12.10 -16.87
N VAL A 172 -23.71 -12.80 -16.71
CA VAL A 172 -24.42 -12.89 -15.43
C VAL A 172 -23.62 -13.59 -14.33
N PRO A 173 -22.84 -14.67 -14.57
CA PRO A 173 -22.01 -15.28 -13.53
C PRO A 173 -21.09 -14.26 -12.83
N TYR A 174 -20.42 -13.39 -13.60
CA TYR A 174 -19.58 -12.31 -13.06
C TYR A 174 -20.39 -11.25 -12.32
N LEU A 175 -21.61 -10.95 -12.77
CA LEU A 175 -22.50 -10.03 -12.08
C LEU A 175 -22.95 -10.58 -10.72
N LEU A 176 -23.30 -11.86 -10.65
CA LEU A 176 -23.65 -12.55 -9.41
C LEU A 176 -22.44 -12.60 -8.45
N GLU A 177 -21.25 -12.92 -8.95
CA GLU A 177 -20.01 -12.84 -8.18
C GLU A 177 -19.78 -11.43 -7.64
N CYS A 178 -19.95 -10.40 -8.47
CA CYS A 178 -19.79 -9.02 -8.06
C CYS A 178 -20.71 -8.64 -6.89
N TYR A 179 -21.96 -9.11 -6.88
CA TYR A 179 -22.89 -8.89 -5.77
C TYR A 179 -22.49 -9.64 -4.50
N LEU A 180 -21.97 -10.86 -4.62
CA LEU A 180 -21.41 -11.60 -3.48
C LEU A 180 -20.23 -10.83 -2.87
N ARG A 181 -19.31 -10.30 -3.68
CA ARG A 181 -18.18 -9.48 -3.21
C ARG A 181 -18.63 -8.16 -2.57
N LEU A 182 -19.64 -7.50 -3.14
CA LEU A 182 -20.25 -6.30 -2.54
C LEU A 182 -20.85 -6.60 -1.16
N HIS A 183 -21.53 -7.74 -1.03
CA HIS A 183 -22.03 -8.21 0.26
C HIS A 183 -20.89 -8.53 1.23
N ASP A 184 -19.80 -9.16 0.78
CA ASP A 184 -18.63 -9.46 1.62
C ASP A 184 -18.00 -8.19 2.20
N HIS A 185 -17.83 -7.17 1.35
CA HIS A 185 -17.23 -5.90 1.72
C HIS A 185 -18.13 -5.10 2.66
N THR A 186 -19.42 -4.94 2.32
CA THR A 186 -20.34 -4.02 3.02
C THR A 186 -21.18 -4.67 4.13
N GLY A 187 -21.43 -5.97 4.04
CA GLY A 187 -22.40 -6.69 4.88
C GLY A 187 -23.87 -6.43 4.49
N ASN A 188 -24.13 -5.61 3.47
CA ASN A 188 -25.49 -5.27 3.06
C ASN A 188 -26.16 -6.46 2.35
N ARG A 189 -27.26 -6.97 2.90
CA ARG A 189 -28.03 -8.10 2.33
C ARG A 189 -28.81 -7.72 1.08
N GLU A 190 -29.01 -6.43 0.80
CA GLU A 190 -29.70 -5.95 -0.41
C GLU A 190 -29.02 -6.46 -1.70
N TYR A 191 -27.68 -6.57 -1.72
CA TYR A 191 -26.95 -7.09 -2.88
C TYR A 191 -27.31 -8.56 -3.17
N LEU A 192 -27.57 -9.38 -2.15
CA LEU A 192 -28.07 -10.75 -2.34
C LEU A 192 -29.47 -10.74 -2.97
N GLY A 193 -30.32 -9.80 -2.55
CA GLY A 193 -31.63 -9.58 -3.18
C GLY A 193 -31.54 -9.13 -4.64
N ARG A 194 -30.59 -8.24 -4.97
CA ARG A 194 -30.30 -7.84 -6.36
C ARG A 194 -29.81 -9.02 -7.21
N ALA A 195 -29.03 -9.92 -6.63
CA ALA A 195 -28.56 -11.12 -7.32
C ALA A 195 -29.72 -12.09 -7.63
N VAL A 196 -30.62 -12.32 -6.67
CA VAL A 196 -31.85 -13.11 -6.89
C VAL A 196 -32.75 -12.47 -7.95
N LYS A 197 -32.86 -11.13 -7.96
CA LYS A 197 -33.61 -10.43 -9.01
C LYS A 197 -32.96 -10.63 -10.38
N THR A 198 -31.64 -10.52 -10.46
CA THR A 198 -30.87 -10.70 -11.71
C THR A 198 -31.13 -12.07 -12.33
N ASP A 199 -31.12 -13.15 -11.53
CA ASP A 199 -31.43 -14.50 -12.04
C ASP A 199 -32.85 -14.61 -12.62
N LYS A 200 -33.82 -13.89 -12.04
CA LYS A 200 -35.22 -13.85 -12.52
C LYS A 200 -35.41 -12.99 -13.76
N ASP A 201 -34.56 -12.00 -13.99
CA ASP A 201 -34.64 -11.13 -15.17
C ASP A 201 -34.29 -11.89 -16.47
N PHE A 202 -33.69 -13.09 -16.38
CA PHE A 202 -33.29 -13.93 -17.51
C PHE A 202 -33.90 -15.35 -17.45
N PRO A 203 -35.24 -15.51 -17.51
CA PRO A 203 -35.89 -16.82 -17.33
C PRO A 203 -35.56 -17.82 -18.44
N GLY A 204 -35.39 -17.35 -19.69
CA GLY A 204 -35.15 -18.19 -20.88
C GLY A 204 -33.67 -18.50 -21.18
N GLU A 205 -32.74 -17.89 -20.44
CA GLU A 205 -31.30 -18.10 -20.66
C GLU A 205 -30.82 -19.43 -20.07
N ARG A 206 -29.84 -20.05 -20.74
CA ARG A 206 -29.20 -21.26 -20.23
C ARG A 206 -28.36 -20.90 -19.00
N ARG A 207 -28.62 -21.59 -17.89
CA ARG A 207 -27.84 -21.45 -16.65
C ARG A 207 -26.72 -22.48 -16.65
N GLY A 208 -25.51 -22.02 -16.93
CA GLY A 208 -24.31 -22.84 -16.79
C GLY A 208 -23.98 -23.17 -15.33
N THR A 209 -23.02 -24.08 -15.12
CA THR A 209 -22.56 -24.52 -13.80
C THR A 209 -22.22 -23.35 -12.87
N SER A 210 -21.35 -22.43 -13.31
CA SER A 210 -20.92 -21.30 -12.48
C SER A 210 -22.10 -20.44 -12.01
N TRP A 211 -23.06 -20.16 -12.89
CA TRP A 211 -24.30 -19.44 -12.54
C TRP A 211 -25.04 -20.17 -11.42
N MET A 212 -25.25 -21.48 -11.55
CA MET A 212 -25.95 -22.28 -10.55
C MET A 212 -25.21 -22.30 -9.20
N LEU A 213 -23.87 -22.39 -9.22
CA LEU A 213 -23.06 -22.34 -8.00
C LEU A 213 -23.11 -20.98 -7.32
N HIS A 214 -23.10 -19.87 -8.08
CA HIS A 214 -23.34 -18.54 -7.51
C HIS A 214 -24.71 -18.45 -6.86
N MET A 215 -25.75 -18.99 -7.50
CA MET A 215 -27.10 -18.99 -6.93
C MET A 215 -27.20 -19.85 -5.66
N ALA A 216 -26.56 -21.02 -5.63
CA ALA A 216 -26.48 -21.86 -4.43
C ALA A 216 -25.86 -21.09 -3.25
N GLU A 217 -24.73 -20.41 -3.50
CA GLU A 217 -24.06 -19.60 -2.49
C GLU A 217 -24.90 -18.41 -2.03
N ILE A 218 -25.57 -17.71 -2.95
CA ILE A 218 -26.50 -16.61 -2.62
C ILE A 218 -27.61 -17.10 -1.68
N TRP A 219 -28.20 -18.27 -1.97
CA TRP A 219 -29.23 -18.85 -1.12
C TRP A 219 -28.71 -19.25 0.26
N LEU A 220 -27.52 -19.87 0.34
CA LEU A 220 -26.90 -20.18 1.63
C LEU A 220 -26.60 -18.91 2.44
N ARG A 221 -26.07 -17.85 1.82
CA ARG A 221 -25.81 -16.57 2.49
C ARG A 221 -27.10 -15.84 2.88
N LEU A 222 -28.21 -16.06 2.17
CA LEU A 222 -29.54 -15.60 2.59
C LEU A 222 -30.09 -16.43 3.77
N ALA A 223 -29.71 -17.70 3.90
CA ALA A 223 -30.03 -18.53 5.07
C ALA A 223 -29.17 -18.17 6.30
N ASP A 224 -27.95 -17.67 6.08
CA ASP A 224 -27.00 -17.32 7.15
C ASP A 224 -27.57 -16.28 8.15
N GLY A 225 -27.41 -16.58 9.43
CA GLY A 225 -27.90 -15.78 10.56
C GLY A 225 -29.41 -15.86 10.80
N LEU A 226 -30.18 -16.67 10.04
CA LEU A 226 -31.59 -16.89 10.32
C LEU A 226 -31.81 -17.98 11.39
N PRO A 227 -32.88 -17.89 12.18
CA PRO A 227 -33.33 -19.03 12.99
C PRO A 227 -33.80 -20.17 12.09
N LYS A 228 -33.65 -21.41 12.55
CA LYS A 228 -34.15 -22.59 11.84
C LYS A 228 -35.69 -22.53 11.81
N GLY A 229 -36.26 -22.50 10.61
CA GLY A 229 -37.71 -22.35 10.37
C GLY A 229 -38.02 -22.27 8.86
N ASP A 230 -39.27 -21.98 8.47
CA ASP A 230 -39.73 -22.08 7.08
C ASP A 230 -38.91 -21.27 6.07
N ALA A 231 -38.54 -20.03 6.42
CA ALA A 231 -37.74 -19.17 5.56
C ALA A 231 -36.31 -19.71 5.35
N PHE A 232 -35.67 -20.19 6.43
CA PHE A 232 -34.37 -20.85 6.38
C PHE A 232 -34.46 -22.14 5.54
N GLY A 233 -35.48 -22.98 5.79
CA GLY A 233 -35.71 -24.21 5.03
C GLY A 233 -35.91 -23.96 3.55
N THR A 234 -36.69 -22.94 3.19
CA THR A 234 -36.92 -22.54 1.79
C THR A 234 -35.61 -22.13 1.10
N TYR A 235 -34.77 -21.32 1.75
CA TYR A 235 -33.49 -20.93 1.16
C TYR A 235 -32.52 -22.12 1.05
N LEU A 236 -32.47 -22.98 2.06
CA LEU A 236 -31.64 -24.18 2.02
C LEU A 236 -32.06 -25.14 0.89
N GLU A 237 -33.36 -25.38 0.70
CA GLU A 237 -33.87 -26.18 -0.41
C GLU A 237 -33.55 -25.58 -1.78
N ARG A 238 -33.60 -24.24 -1.90
CA ARG A 238 -33.20 -23.56 -3.15
C ARG A 238 -31.71 -23.68 -3.40
N ALA A 239 -30.89 -23.62 -2.35
CA ALA A 239 -29.45 -23.85 -2.46
C ALA A 239 -29.16 -25.27 -2.95
N GLU A 240 -29.75 -26.28 -2.33
CA GLU A 240 -29.59 -27.69 -2.72
C GLU A 240 -30.07 -27.96 -4.15
N LYS A 241 -31.21 -27.38 -4.56
CA LYS A 241 -31.68 -27.47 -5.96
C LYS A 241 -30.70 -26.85 -6.94
N ALA A 242 -30.13 -25.70 -6.60
CA ALA A 242 -29.12 -25.05 -7.44
C ALA A 242 -27.83 -25.89 -7.52
N LEU A 243 -27.39 -26.50 -6.41
CA LEU A 243 -26.25 -27.44 -6.40
C LEU A 243 -26.50 -28.65 -7.30
N LEU A 244 -27.67 -29.30 -7.16
CA LEU A 244 -28.07 -30.42 -8.03
C LEU A 244 -28.09 -30.02 -9.51
N ALA A 245 -28.59 -28.82 -9.82
CA ALA A 245 -28.65 -28.32 -11.19
C ALA A 245 -27.27 -27.92 -11.76
N ALA A 246 -26.28 -27.66 -10.90
CA ALA A 246 -24.90 -27.42 -11.34
C ALA A 246 -24.22 -28.70 -11.87
N GLY A 247 -24.77 -29.88 -11.56
CA GLY A 247 -24.29 -31.18 -12.02
C GLY A 247 -23.02 -31.64 -11.31
N GLU A 248 -22.15 -32.34 -12.03
CA GLU A 248 -20.82 -32.76 -11.55
C GLU A 248 -19.73 -31.90 -12.17
N PRO A 249 -19.45 -30.70 -11.63
CA PRO A 249 -18.42 -29.84 -12.17
C PRO A 249 -17.02 -30.41 -12.01
N GLY A 250 -16.14 -30.04 -12.95
CA GLY A 250 -14.69 -30.22 -12.86
C GLY A 250 -13.95 -28.93 -12.48
N GLY A 251 -12.64 -29.03 -12.23
CA GLY A 251 -11.78 -27.88 -11.95
C GLY A 251 -12.22 -27.04 -10.73
N GLU A 252 -12.16 -25.72 -10.87
CA GLU A 252 -12.51 -24.78 -9.79
C GLU A 252 -13.95 -24.94 -9.28
N ASP A 253 -14.90 -25.15 -10.20
CA ASP A 253 -16.31 -25.30 -9.87
C ASP A 253 -16.58 -26.58 -9.05
N ALA A 254 -15.76 -27.63 -9.21
CA ALA A 254 -15.84 -28.86 -8.41
C ALA A 254 -15.58 -28.60 -6.92
N VAL A 255 -14.55 -27.79 -6.65
CA VAL A 255 -14.16 -27.39 -5.30
C VAL A 255 -15.28 -26.59 -4.65
N ARG A 256 -15.75 -25.58 -5.39
CA ARG A 256 -16.81 -24.70 -4.90
C ARG A 256 -18.10 -25.48 -4.64
N HIS A 257 -18.47 -26.39 -5.54
CA HIS A 257 -19.59 -27.29 -5.33
C HIS A 257 -19.42 -28.11 -4.05
N ALA A 258 -18.28 -28.80 -3.87
CA ALA A 258 -18.03 -29.67 -2.71
C ALA A 258 -18.13 -28.92 -1.37
N LEU A 259 -17.61 -27.69 -1.34
CA LEU A 259 -17.72 -26.83 -0.18
C LEU A 259 -19.17 -26.41 0.11
N LEU A 260 -19.88 -25.86 -0.89
CA LEU A 260 -21.25 -25.40 -0.72
C LEU A 260 -22.18 -26.54 -0.33
N ASP A 261 -21.95 -27.74 -0.89
CA ASP A 261 -22.66 -28.97 -0.53
C ASP A 261 -22.39 -29.38 0.94
N CYS A 262 -21.13 -29.35 1.37
CA CYS A 262 -20.76 -29.61 2.77
C CYS A 262 -21.42 -28.61 3.72
N VAL A 263 -21.44 -27.32 3.36
CA VAL A 263 -22.08 -26.27 4.17
C VAL A 263 -23.59 -26.46 4.22
N ALA A 264 -24.24 -26.77 3.11
CA ALA A 264 -25.67 -27.08 3.07
C ALA A 264 -26.02 -28.30 3.93
N ALA A 265 -25.23 -29.37 3.83
CA ALA A 265 -25.41 -30.59 4.63
C ALA A 265 -25.22 -30.35 6.13
N ALA A 266 -24.22 -29.54 6.52
CA ALA A 266 -24.00 -29.15 7.92
C ALA A 266 -25.16 -28.30 8.45
N ALA A 267 -25.62 -27.33 7.65
CA ALA A 267 -26.76 -26.47 7.98
C ALA A 267 -28.04 -27.30 8.23
N ARG A 268 -28.26 -28.35 7.44
CA ARG A 268 -29.39 -29.28 7.58
C ARG A 268 -29.36 -30.07 8.90
N ARG A 269 -28.17 -30.44 9.38
CA ARG A 269 -27.93 -31.28 10.56
C ARG A 269 -27.83 -30.51 11.88
N THR A 270 -27.90 -29.18 11.86
CA THR A 270 -27.68 -28.34 13.05
C THR A 270 -28.85 -28.45 14.06
N PRO A 271 -28.58 -28.51 15.38
CA PRO A 271 -29.62 -28.61 16.42
C PRO A 271 -30.58 -27.41 16.43
N GLU A 272 -31.85 -27.63 16.77
CA GLU A 272 -32.86 -26.55 16.91
C GLU A 272 -32.59 -25.62 18.11
N LEU A 273 -31.73 -26.05 19.04
CA LEU A 273 -31.36 -25.31 20.25
C LEU A 273 -30.44 -24.12 19.97
N VAL A 274 -29.86 -24.01 18.77
CA VAL A 274 -29.01 -22.87 18.41
C VAL A 274 -29.91 -21.70 17.98
N PRO A 275 -29.83 -20.51 18.63
CA PRO A 275 -30.70 -19.39 18.32
C PRO A 275 -30.69 -18.97 16.84
N HIS A 276 -29.52 -19.00 16.20
CA HIS A 276 -29.33 -18.67 14.78
C HIS A 276 -28.23 -19.53 14.16
N ILE A 277 -28.40 -19.93 12.89
CA ILE A 277 -27.38 -20.72 12.17
C ILE A 277 -26.33 -19.77 11.59
N ARG A 278 -25.04 -20.03 11.83
CA ARG A 278 -23.93 -19.29 11.25
C ARG A 278 -23.17 -20.19 10.28
N LEU A 279 -23.21 -19.85 8.99
CA LEU A 279 -22.56 -20.62 7.92
C LEU A 279 -21.17 -20.10 7.56
N GLY A 280 -20.85 -18.85 7.94
CA GLY A 280 -19.52 -18.28 7.81
C GLY A 280 -19.00 -18.04 6.38
N LEU A 281 -19.85 -18.14 5.36
CA LEU A 281 -19.45 -17.98 3.95
C LEU A 281 -18.99 -16.56 3.57
N ARG A 282 -19.11 -15.57 4.46
CA ARG A 282 -18.76 -14.18 4.17
C ARG A 282 -17.23 -14.02 4.08
N ARG A 283 -16.77 -13.34 3.04
CA ARG A 283 -15.35 -13.13 2.68
C ARG A 283 -14.60 -14.41 2.33
N LEU A 284 -15.33 -15.45 1.93
CA LEU A 284 -14.71 -16.68 1.44
C LEU A 284 -14.23 -16.50 0.00
N ASN A 285 -12.93 -16.64 -0.20
CA ASN A 285 -12.32 -16.71 -1.52
C ASN A 285 -12.18 -18.19 -1.86
N ASN A 286 -12.99 -18.69 -2.80
CA ASN A 286 -12.80 -20.04 -3.34
C ASN A 286 -12.18 -19.92 -4.73
N PRO A 287 -11.28 -20.84 -5.10
CA PRO A 287 -10.69 -21.93 -4.31
C PRO A 287 -9.55 -21.45 -3.38
N PHE A 288 -9.25 -20.15 -3.35
CA PHE A 288 -8.06 -19.58 -2.71
C PHE A 288 -8.29 -19.08 -1.28
N GLY A 289 -7.69 -19.72 -0.28
CA GLY A 289 -7.83 -19.30 1.13
C GLY A 289 -8.83 -20.14 1.92
N LEU A 290 -9.30 -21.26 1.34
CA LEU A 290 -10.12 -22.24 2.06
C LEU A 290 -9.42 -22.75 3.32
N GLY A 291 -8.10 -23.00 3.27
CA GLY A 291 -7.32 -23.41 4.43
C GLY A 291 -7.26 -22.37 5.56
N GLU A 292 -7.09 -21.09 5.22
CA GLU A 292 -7.13 -20.00 6.20
C GLU A 292 -8.51 -19.89 6.85
N HIS A 293 -9.55 -20.02 6.03
CA HIS A 293 -10.91 -20.00 6.52
C HIS A 293 -11.24 -21.18 7.42
N LEU A 294 -10.71 -22.36 7.12
CA LEU A 294 -10.80 -23.54 7.99
C LEU A 294 -10.16 -23.28 9.36
N ARG A 295 -9.02 -22.58 9.41
CA ARG A 295 -8.36 -22.20 10.67
C ARG A 295 -9.22 -21.24 11.48
N ARG A 296 -9.70 -20.16 10.85
CA ARG A 296 -10.60 -19.19 11.49
C ARG A 296 -11.88 -19.83 12.04
N PHE A 297 -12.48 -20.76 11.29
CA PHE A 297 -13.64 -21.52 11.76
C PHE A 297 -13.37 -22.31 13.04
N ALA A 298 -12.13 -22.78 13.22
CA ALA A 298 -11.74 -23.51 14.43
C ALA A 298 -11.51 -22.55 15.62
N GLU A 299 -10.87 -21.40 15.38
CA GLU A 299 -10.55 -20.39 16.40
C GLU A 299 -11.81 -19.70 16.96
N ASP A 300 -12.82 -19.45 16.13
CA ASP A 300 -14.00 -18.67 16.53
C ASP A 300 -15.02 -19.43 17.43
N GLY A 301 -14.73 -20.69 17.82
CA GLY A 301 -15.51 -21.45 18.81
C GLY A 301 -16.99 -21.71 18.44
N TYR A 302 -17.37 -21.57 17.16
CA TYR A 302 -18.74 -21.76 16.70
C TYR A 302 -19.17 -23.24 16.78
N PRO A 303 -20.49 -23.57 16.86
CA PRO A 303 -20.98 -24.95 16.74
C PRO A 303 -20.52 -25.72 15.49
N ALA A 304 -19.94 -24.99 14.52
CA ALA A 304 -19.25 -25.47 13.35
C ALA A 304 -17.83 -26.03 13.60
N VAL A 305 -17.39 -26.30 14.84
CA VAL A 305 -16.09 -26.98 15.13
C VAL A 305 -15.94 -28.30 14.35
N THR A 306 -17.05 -28.95 13.98
CA THR A 306 -17.05 -30.17 13.14
C THR A 306 -16.99 -29.91 11.63
N LEU A 307 -17.24 -28.68 11.17
CA LEU A 307 -17.27 -28.33 9.75
C LEU A 307 -15.88 -28.45 9.10
N PRO A 308 -14.76 -28.02 9.73
CA PRO A 308 -13.43 -28.29 9.20
C PRO A 308 -13.16 -29.76 8.95
N ALA A 309 -13.42 -30.62 9.95
CA ALA A 309 -13.23 -32.07 9.82
C ALA A 309 -14.15 -32.69 8.77
N THR A 310 -15.43 -32.27 8.72
CA THR A 310 -16.42 -32.77 7.76
C THR A 310 -16.08 -32.35 6.34
N LEU A 311 -15.66 -31.10 6.13
CA LEU A 311 -15.26 -30.58 4.84
C LEU A 311 -13.99 -31.28 4.35
N VAL A 312 -12.96 -31.41 5.19
CA VAL A 312 -11.75 -32.16 4.85
C VAL A 312 -12.10 -33.59 4.47
N HIS A 313 -12.94 -34.27 5.25
CA HIS A 313 -13.40 -35.63 4.94
C HIS A 313 -14.16 -35.70 3.60
N HIS A 314 -15.07 -34.76 3.33
CA HIS A 314 -15.83 -34.73 2.08
C HIS A 314 -14.92 -34.46 0.86
N LEU A 315 -14.02 -33.48 0.97
CA LEU A 315 -13.01 -33.17 -0.05
C LEU A 315 -12.08 -34.37 -0.27
N GLN A 316 -11.66 -35.07 0.79
CA GLN A 316 -10.89 -36.31 0.67
C GLN A 316 -11.67 -37.34 -0.15
N ARG A 317 -12.90 -37.68 0.24
CA ARG A 317 -13.70 -38.69 -0.49
C ARG A 317 -13.91 -38.33 -1.96
N ARG A 318 -14.05 -37.04 -2.29
CA ARG A 318 -14.30 -36.58 -3.65
C ARG A 318 -13.03 -36.46 -4.50
N PHE A 319 -11.90 -36.07 -3.90
CA PHE A 319 -10.70 -35.67 -4.63
C PHE A 319 -9.47 -36.55 -4.41
N GLU A 320 -9.51 -37.53 -3.50
CA GLU A 320 -8.38 -38.43 -3.22
C GLU A 320 -7.88 -39.19 -4.45
N SER A 321 -8.79 -39.58 -5.35
CA SER A 321 -8.45 -40.23 -6.64
C SER A 321 -8.44 -39.26 -7.83
N SER A 322 -8.53 -37.94 -7.59
CA SER A 322 -8.56 -36.97 -8.69
C SER A 322 -7.16 -36.78 -9.27
N THR A 323 -7.07 -36.82 -10.60
CA THR A 323 -5.83 -36.49 -11.32
C THR A 323 -5.65 -34.99 -11.55
N GLU A 324 -6.69 -34.19 -11.27
CA GLU A 324 -6.69 -32.74 -11.48
C GLU A 324 -5.74 -32.02 -10.50
N PRO A 325 -4.75 -31.26 -10.98
CA PRO A 325 -3.77 -30.58 -10.14
C PRO A 325 -4.38 -29.68 -9.06
N LEU A 326 -5.40 -28.89 -9.40
CA LEU A 326 -6.05 -27.97 -8.47
C LEU A 326 -6.68 -28.70 -7.27
N HIS A 327 -7.35 -29.83 -7.53
CA HIS A 327 -8.02 -30.61 -6.48
C HIS A 327 -7.01 -31.19 -5.49
N ARG A 328 -5.92 -31.79 -6.02
CA ARG A 328 -4.84 -32.38 -5.23
C ARG A 328 -4.15 -31.33 -4.37
N ARG A 329 -3.86 -30.15 -4.95
CA ARG A 329 -3.24 -29.03 -4.24
C ARG A 329 -4.12 -28.53 -3.11
N LEU A 330 -5.38 -28.21 -3.42
CA LEU A 330 -6.32 -27.72 -2.42
C LEU A 330 -6.50 -28.71 -1.28
N LEU A 331 -6.67 -29.99 -1.59
CA LEU A 331 -6.86 -31.02 -0.57
C LEU A 331 -5.62 -31.10 0.34
N SER A 332 -4.42 -31.09 -0.23
CA SER A 332 -3.16 -31.00 0.53
C SER A 332 -3.13 -29.76 1.44
N ASP A 333 -3.53 -28.59 0.93
CA ASP A 333 -3.58 -27.33 1.68
C ASP A 333 -4.58 -27.37 2.84
N CYS A 334 -5.77 -27.96 2.63
CA CYS A 334 -6.76 -28.17 3.67
C CYS A 334 -6.29 -29.14 4.75
N LEU A 335 -5.55 -30.20 4.39
CA LEU A 335 -4.96 -31.11 5.36
C LEU A 335 -3.93 -30.40 6.24
N ARG A 336 -3.08 -29.55 5.66
CA ARG A 336 -2.13 -28.73 6.43
C ARG A 336 -2.82 -27.79 7.39
N ALA A 337 -3.86 -27.07 6.93
CA ALA A 337 -4.62 -26.19 7.79
C ALA A 337 -5.26 -26.94 8.96
N TYR A 338 -5.76 -28.15 8.72
CA TYR A 338 -6.35 -29.01 9.74
C TYR A 338 -5.32 -29.52 10.77
N ILE A 339 -4.08 -29.80 10.35
CA ILE A 339 -2.98 -30.21 11.24
C ILE A 339 -2.59 -29.12 12.27
N GLN A 340 -2.78 -27.85 11.92
CA GLN A 340 -2.44 -26.71 12.78
C GLN A 340 -3.47 -26.45 13.89
N LEU A 341 -4.53 -27.26 13.99
CA LEU A 341 -5.53 -27.14 15.05
C LEU A 341 -5.05 -27.82 16.34
N ASP A 342 -5.38 -27.23 17.49
CA ASP A 342 -4.83 -27.61 18.81
C ASP A 342 -5.16 -29.05 19.26
N ASP A 343 -6.20 -29.68 18.69
CA ASP A 343 -6.72 -31.00 19.09
C ASP A 343 -6.17 -32.19 18.28
N VAL A 344 -5.18 -31.98 17.39
CA VAL A 344 -4.64 -33.08 16.55
C VAL A 344 -3.44 -33.75 17.22
N SER A 345 -3.58 -35.03 17.58
CA SER A 345 -2.48 -35.86 18.13
C SER A 345 -1.28 -35.96 17.16
N GLU A 346 -0.06 -36.10 17.67
CA GLU A 346 1.16 -36.25 16.85
C GLU A 346 1.05 -37.39 15.81
N MET A 347 0.44 -38.53 16.20
CA MET A 347 0.21 -39.67 15.30
C MET A 347 -0.70 -39.29 14.13
N GLU A 348 -1.77 -38.54 14.40
CA GLU A 348 -2.69 -38.08 13.36
C GLU A 348 -2.04 -36.99 12.49
N ARG A 349 -1.22 -36.09 13.06
CA ARG A 349 -0.43 -35.12 12.27
C ARG A 349 0.49 -35.83 11.29
N ALA A 350 1.22 -36.84 11.75
CA ALA A 350 2.10 -37.64 10.91
C ALA A 350 1.34 -38.35 9.78
N ARG A 351 0.15 -38.89 10.06
CA ARG A 351 -0.71 -39.55 9.06
C ARG A 351 -1.21 -38.56 7.99
N LEU A 352 -1.68 -37.39 8.42
CA LEU A 352 -2.20 -36.35 7.53
C LEU A 352 -1.10 -35.72 6.66
N LEU A 353 0.10 -35.48 7.21
CA LEU A 353 1.26 -35.02 6.45
C LEU A 353 1.67 -36.03 5.39
N ARG A 354 1.72 -37.32 5.74
CA ARG A 354 2.01 -38.38 4.75
C ARG A 354 0.99 -38.38 3.61
N LYS A 355 -0.31 -38.24 3.93
CA LYS A 355 -1.36 -38.14 2.91
C LYS A 355 -1.21 -36.88 2.04
N ALA A 356 -0.80 -35.75 2.63
CA ALA A 356 -0.49 -34.53 1.89
C ALA A 356 0.71 -34.69 0.93
N LEU A 357 1.75 -35.44 1.33
CA LEU A 357 2.88 -35.82 0.48
C LEU A 357 2.43 -36.73 -0.68
N ASP A 358 1.66 -37.77 -0.38
CA ASP A 358 1.17 -38.71 -1.41
C ASP A 358 0.27 -38.04 -2.46
N LEU A 359 -0.52 -37.03 -2.04
CA LEU A 359 -1.31 -36.21 -2.95
C LEU A 359 -0.46 -35.38 -3.91
N GLN A 360 0.84 -35.21 -3.67
CA GLN A 360 1.75 -34.43 -4.53
C GLN A 360 2.68 -35.33 -5.36
N GLU A 361 2.93 -36.57 -4.91
CA GLU A 361 3.75 -37.57 -5.60
C GLU A 361 2.98 -38.47 -6.57
N ARG A 362 3.71 -39.37 -7.26
CA ARG A 362 3.20 -40.38 -8.20
C ARG A 362 2.38 -41.51 -7.54
N SER A 363 2.40 -41.66 -6.21
CA SER A 363 2.10 -42.93 -5.53
C SER A 363 0.61 -43.31 -5.48
N LEU A 364 -0.33 -42.36 -5.35
CA LEU A 364 -1.74 -42.70 -5.12
C LEU A 364 -2.61 -42.88 -6.38
N VAL A 365 -2.32 -42.18 -7.50
CA VAL A 365 -3.33 -42.03 -8.59
C VAL A 365 -2.81 -42.36 -10.01
N ARG A 366 -1.58 -42.91 -10.17
CA ARG A 366 -0.92 -42.99 -11.51
C ARG A 366 -0.96 -41.65 -12.28
N ALA A 367 -0.95 -40.53 -11.55
CA ALA A 367 -0.95 -39.19 -12.11
C ALA A 367 0.48 -38.61 -12.14
N ALA A 368 0.72 -37.64 -13.02
CA ALA A 368 1.96 -36.87 -12.99
C ALA A 368 2.09 -36.12 -11.65
N PRO A 369 3.32 -35.92 -11.13
CA PRO A 369 3.53 -35.10 -9.94
C PRO A 369 3.07 -33.67 -10.18
N LEU A 370 2.69 -32.96 -9.10
CA LEU A 370 2.44 -31.53 -9.21
C LEU A 370 3.76 -30.81 -9.47
N THR A 371 3.80 -29.97 -10.50
CA THR A 371 5.02 -29.35 -11.03
C THR A 371 4.90 -27.83 -11.11
N ASP A 372 3.92 -27.21 -10.46
CA ASP A 372 4.00 -25.78 -10.19
C ASP A 372 4.93 -25.51 -9.01
N GLU A 373 5.51 -24.33 -8.99
CA GLU A 373 6.48 -23.91 -7.96
C GLU A 373 5.89 -23.99 -6.55
N LEU A 374 4.64 -23.54 -6.36
CA LEU A 374 3.97 -23.59 -5.06
C LEU A 374 3.88 -25.02 -4.54
N SER A 375 3.39 -25.95 -5.35
CA SER A 375 3.32 -27.35 -4.96
C SER A 375 4.69 -27.93 -4.63
N ARG A 376 5.75 -27.60 -5.37
CA ARG A 376 7.10 -28.09 -5.02
C ARG A 376 7.62 -27.50 -3.71
N MET A 377 7.37 -26.21 -3.44
CA MET A 377 7.73 -25.57 -2.17
C MET A 377 7.01 -26.20 -1.00
N ARG A 378 5.70 -26.36 -1.13
CA ARG A 378 4.83 -26.99 -0.12
C ARG A 378 5.18 -28.46 0.11
N TYR A 379 5.55 -29.18 -0.95
CA TYR A 379 6.04 -30.55 -0.84
C TYR A 379 7.35 -30.64 -0.07
N ALA A 380 8.31 -29.73 -0.33
CA ALA A 380 9.55 -29.66 0.43
C ALA A 380 9.29 -29.34 1.91
N ASP A 381 8.37 -28.42 2.21
CA ASP A 381 7.99 -28.09 3.59
C ASP A 381 7.36 -29.27 4.33
N ASP A 382 6.48 -30.03 3.67
CA ASP A 382 5.90 -31.24 4.26
C ASP A 382 6.97 -32.31 4.55
N LEU A 383 7.97 -32.45 3.69
CA LEU A 383 9.09 -33.37 3.91
C LEU A 383 9.91 -32.94 5.13
N LEU A 384 10.20 -31.64 5.26
CA LEU A 384 10.94 -31.09 6.39
C LEU A 384 10.14 -31.24 7.70
N ALA A 385 8.85 -30.88 7.69
CA ALA A 385 7.96 -31.04 8.85
C ALA A 385 7.81 -32.52 9.27
N THR A 386 7.70 -33.44 8.29
CA THR A 386 7.65 -34.87 8.57
C THR A 386 8.98 -35.39 9.12
N ALA A 387 10.10 -34.86 8.62
CA ALA A 387 11.42 -35.22 9.13
C ALA A 387 11.61 -34.79 10.59
N GLU A 388 11.16 -33.59 10.93
CA GLU A 388 11.19 -33.05 12.30
C GLU A 388 10.34 -33.91 13.25
N LEU A 389 9.08 -34.19 12.88
CA LEU A 389 8.16 -34.99 13.70
C LEU A 389 8.59 -36.45 13.89
N GLN A 390 9.21 -37.07 12.86
CA GLN A 390 9.55 -38.51 12.87
C GLN A 390 11.03 -38.79 13.11
N GLY A 391 11.87 -37.76 13.28
CA GLY A 391 13.33 -37.90 13.27
C GLY A 391 13.89 -38.50 11.97
N ASN A 392 13.19 -38.32 10.84
CA ASN A 392 13.52 -39.00 9.58
C ASN A 392 14.50 -38.18 8.73
N ARG A 393 15.79 -38.44 8.94
CA ARG A 393 16.88 -37.76 8.23
C ARG A 393 16.81 -37.86 6.69
N LYS A 394 16.25 -38.96 6.15
CA LYS A 394 16.11 -39.14 4.70
C LYS A 394 15.13 -38.14 4.09
N PHE A 395 14.01 -37.86 4.77
CA PHE A 395 13.06 -36.84 4.31
C PHE A 395 13.65 -35.45 4.36
N TRP A 396 14.42 -35.14 5.40
CA TRP A 396 15.17 -33.88 5.48
C TRP A 396 16.10 -33.70 4.28
N MET A 397 16.93 -34.71 3.97
CA MET A 397 17.84 -34.66 2.81
C MET A 397 17.10 -34.47 1.47
N VAL A 398 15.95 -35.12 1.29
CA VAL A 398 15.13 -34.96 0.08
C VAL A 398 14.54 -33.55 0.00
N GLY A 399 13.99 -33.03 1.10
CA GLY A 399 13.45 -31.67 1.18
C GLY A 399 14.50 -30.61 0.83
N ILE A 400 15.68 -30.67 1.43
CA ILE A 400 16.80 -29.78 1.12
C ILE A 400 17.24 -29.89 -0.34
N SER A 401 17.35 -31.12 -0.87
CA SER A 401 17.72 -31.34 -2.28
C SER A 401 16.72 -30.69 -3.25
N LEU A 402 15.42 -30.77 -2.93
CA LEU A 402 14.37 -30.13 -3.73
C LEU A 402 14.48 -28.61 -3.68
N LEU A 403 14.66 -28.02 -2.51
CA LEU A 403 14.82 -26.57 -2.39
C LEU A 403 16.05 -26.07 -3.17
N ILE A 404 17.19 -26.79 -3.12
CA ILE A 404 18.38 -26.42 -3.92
C ILE A 404 18.11 -26.52 -5.42
N ARG A 405 17.42 -27.57 -5.87
CA ARG A 405 17.03 -27.73 -7.27
C ARG A 405 16.16 -26.58 -7.74
N GLU A 406 15.20 -26.15 -6.92
CA GLU A 406 14.32 -25.02 -7.22
C GLU A 406 15.05 -23.69 -7.24
N THR A 407 15.99 -23.47 -6.32
CA THR A 407 16.90 -22.32 -6.34
C THR A 407 17.64 -22.20 -7.67
N ALA A 408 18.08 -23.31 -8.26
CA ALA A 408 18.79 -23.31 -9.54
C ALA A 408 17.85 -23.25 -10.76
N ALA A 409 16.65 -23.84 -10.67
CA ALA A 409 15.68 -23.89 -11.76
C ALA A 409 14.95 -22.56 -11.98
N ASN A 410 14.63 -21.82 -10.90
CA ASN A 410 14.01 -20.50 -10.96
C ASN A 410 14.90 -19.44 -10.35
N SER A 411 15.72 -18.79 -11.17
CA SER A 411 16.62 -17.71 -10.74
C SER A 411 15.91 -16.42 -10.31
N THR A 412 14.59 -16.31 -10.50
CA THR A 412 13.80 -15.13 -10.11
C THR A 412 13.04 -15.30 -8.81
N SER A 413 12.95 -16.54 -8.29
CA SER A 413 12.28 -16.83 -7.03
C SER A 413 13.26 -16.79 -5.86
N CYS A 414 12.87 -16.05 -4.82
CA CYS A 414 13.57 -16.02 -3.54
C CYS A 414 13.01 -17.03 -2.52
N VAL A 415 11.84 -17.64 -2.79
CA VAL A 415 11.15 -18.51 -1.83
C VAL A 415 12.01 -19.71 -1.42
N PRO A 416 12.60 -20.50 -2.33
CA PRO A 416 13.37 -21.67 -1.95
C PRO A 416 14.59 -21.31 -1.09
N LEU A 417 15.20 -20.15 -1.36
CA LEU A 417 16.35 -19.61 -0.63
C LEU A 417 15.96 -19.18 0.79
N VAL A 418 14.84 -18.45 0.94
CA VAL A 418 14.29 -18.10 2.27
C VAL A 418 14.00 -19.36 3.09
N ARG A 419 13.42 -20.39 2.47
CA ARG A 419 13.11 -21.67 3.14
C ARG A 419 14.39 -22.41 3.55
N LEU A 420 15.42 -22.44 2.70
CA LEU A 420 16.73 -23.00 3.04
C LEU A 420 17.37 -22.26 4.23
N GLY A 421 17.39 -20.92 4.19
CA GLY A 421 17.89 -20.11 5.29
C GLY A 421 17.20 -20.43 6.62
N ARG A 422 15.86 -20.45 6.64
CA ARG A 422 15.06 -20.75 7.83
C ARG A 422 15.30 -22.17 8.38
N GLU A 423 15.47 -23.15 7.50
CA GLU A 423 15.72 -24.52 7.92
C GLU A 423 17.12 -24.69 8.52
N LEU A 424 18.12 -23.95 8.02
CA LEU A 424 19.47 -23.97 8.58
C LEU A 424 19.56 -23.31 9.96
N GLU A 425 18.73 -22.30 10.24
CA GLU A 425 18.63 -21.67 11.56
C GLU A 425 18.18 -22.63 12.66
N LYS A 426 17.45 -23.70 12.31
CA LYS A 426 17.11 -24.78 13.23
C LYS A 426 18.30 -25.70 13.57
N GLY A 427 19.46 -25.51 12.95
CA GLY A 427 20.69 -26.26 13.25
C GLY A 427 20.97 -27.48 12.36
N GLY A 428 20.30 -27.61 11.21
CA GLY A 428 20.55 -28.70 10.26
C GLY A 428 21.84 -28.50 9.44
N THR A 429 22.82 -29.42 9.52
CA THR A 429 24.05 -29.39 8.70
C THR A 429 24.27 -30.70 7.96
N LEU A 430 25.26 -30.83 7.07
CA LEU A 430 25.55 -32.07 6.33
C LEU A 430 26.90 -32.68 6.68
N ASN A 431 26.93 -33.97 7.00
CA ASN A 431 28.18 -34.72 7.11
C ASN A 431 28.76 -35.07 5.72
N ARG A 432 30.02 -35.53 5.68
CA ARG A 432 30.74 -35.83 4.42
C ARG A 432 30.03 -36.87 3.53
N SER A 433 29.40 -37.88 4.13
CA SER A 433 28.67 -38.92 3.38
C SER A 433 27.39 -38.36 2.77
N GLU A 434 26.66 -37.55 3.54
CA GLU A 434 25.43 -36.87 3.09
C GLU A 434 25.73 -35.86 1.97
N GLN A 435 26.83 -35.12 2.06
CA GLN A 435 27.28 -34.24 0.97
C GLN A 435 27.56 -35.03 -0.32
N ALA A 436 28.22 -36.18 -0.23
CA ALA A 436 28.48 -37.03 -1.39
C ALA A 436 27.18 -37.58 -2.00
N ASP A 437 26.21 -37.95 -1.17
CA ASP A 437 24.89 -38.36 -1.64
C ASP A 437 24.13 -37.20 -2.33
N MET A 438 24.18 -36.01 -1.75
CA MET A 438 23.51 -34.84 -2.32
C MET A 438 24.14 -34.41 -3.65
N ARG A 439 25.47 -34.50 -3.79
CA ARG A 439 26.17 -34.30 -5.08
C ARG A 439 25.72 -35.30 -6.15
N ARG A 440 25.49 -36.57 -5.79
CA ARG A 440 24.95 -37.55 -6.74
C ARG A 440 23.53 -37.20 -7.16
N ARG A 441 22.67 -36.75 -6.24
CA ARG A 441 21.26 -36.39 -6.51
C ARG A 441 21.10 -35.11 -7.32
N LEU A 442 22.06 -34.19 -7.22
CA LEU A 442 22.02 -32.87 -7.84
C LEU A 442 23.10 -32.71 -8.93
N GLY A 443 23.66 -33.81 -9.44
CA GLY A 443 24.73 -33.76 -10.44
C GLY A 443 24.31 -33.11 -11.77
N ASP A 444 23.01 -33.04 -12.03
CA ASP A 444 22.41 -32.35 -13.19
C ASP A 444 22.11 -30.86 -12.94
N VAL A 445 22.21 -30.40 -11.69
CA VAL A 445 21.85 -29.03 -11.30
C VAL A 445 23.06 -28.10 -11.38
N PRO A 446 23.00 -27.02 -12.19
CA PRO A 446 24.10 -26.06 -12.28
C PRO A 446 24.43 -25.43 -10.92
N GLN A 447 25.72 -25.32 -10.62
CA GLN A 447 26.24 -24.73 -9.38
C GLN A 447 25.74 -25.38 -8.07
N ALA A 448 25.21 -26.62 -8.12
CA ALA A 448 24.73 -27.33 -6.94
C ALA A 448 25.78 -27.43 -5.82
N ASP A 449 27.05 -27.58 -6.17
CA ASP A 449 28.15 -27.65 -5.21
C ASP A 449 28.29 -26.39 -4.34
N ARG A 450 27.93 -25.21 -4.84
CA ARG A 450 27.91 -23.97 -4.05
C ARG A 450 26.89 -24.08 -2.92
N TRP A 451 25.67 -24.47 -3.28
CA TRP A 451 24.56 -24.62 -2.34
C TRP A 451 24.78 -25.77 -1.35
N ILE A 452 25.33 -26.90 -1.81
CA ILE A 452 25.65 -28.05 -0.94
C ILE A 452 26.67 -27.67 0.14
N ARG A 453 27.70 -26.88 -0.22
CA ARG A 453 28.69 -26.40 0.76
C ARG A 453 28.06 -25.49 1.80
N ALA A 454 27.24 -24.53 1.37
CA ALA A 454 26.55 -23.63 2.29
C ALA A 454 25.65 -24.37 3.30
N VAL A 455 24.89 -25.38 2.85
CA VAL A 455 24.11 -26.25 3.77
C VAL A 455 25.03 -27.04 4.70
N ALA A 456 26.17 -27.53 4.20
CA ALA A 456 27.12 -28.27 5.04
C ALA A 456 27.75 -27.42 6.14
N GLU A 457 28.00 -26.14 5.84
CA GLU A 457 28.57 -25.15 6.75
C GLU A 457 27.52 -24.53 7.69
N GLY A 458 26.23 -24.74 7.42
CA GLY A 458 25.14 -24.09 8.17
C GLY A 458 25.02 -22.59 7.86
N ASP A 459 25.49 -22.15 6.70
CA ASP A 459 25.53 -20.75 6.29
C ASP A 459 24.14 -20.30 5.80
N SER A 460 23.24 -19.97 6.75
CA SER A 460 21.93 -19.40 6.45
C SER A 460 22.05 -18.00 5.81
N GLY A 461 23.11 -17.27 6.12
CA GLY A 461 23.40 -15.92 5.61
C GLY A 461 23.42 -15.92 4.09
N LEU A 462 24.26 -16.76 3.47
CA LEU A 462 24.36 -16.86 2.00
C LEU A 462 23.00 -17.04 1.31
N PHE A 463 22.11 -17.87 1.88
CA PHE A 463 20.79 -18.09 1.30
C PHE A 463 19.91 -16.86 1.39
N TYR A 464 19.93 -16.13 2.51
CA TYR A 464 19.18 -14.90 2.61
C TYR A 464 19.75 -13.77 1.75
N GLU A 465 21.06 -13.73 1.55
CA GLU A 465 21.70 -12.77 0.62
C GLU A 465 21.17 -12.94 -0.80
N GLU A 466 21.27 -14.17 -1.31
CA GLU A 466 20.77 -14.52 -2.64
C GLU A 466 19.25 -14.36 -2.74
N ALA A 467 18.52 -14.62 -1.64
CA ALA A 467 17.08 -14.39 -1.59
C ALA A 467 16.76 -12.90 -1.73
N ALA A 468 17.52 -12.03 -1.06
CA ALA A 468 17.29 -10.60 -1.07
C ALA A 468 17.52 -10.00 -2.46
N ASP A 469 18.60 -10.39 -3.14
CA ASP A 469 18.92 -9.96 -4.51
C ASP A 469 17.83 -10.35 -5.50
N ARG A 470 17.32 -11.58 -5.39
CA ARG A 470 16.21 -12.05 -6.23
C ARG A 470 14.92 -11.33 -5.90
N ALA A 471 14.62 -11.16 -4.61
CA ALA A 471 13.34 -10.61 -4.18
C ALA A 471 13.17 -9.15 -4.58
N ILE A 472 14.22 -8.33 -4.39
CA ILE A 472 14.18 -6.92 -4.76
C ILE A 472 14.05 -6.74 -6.27
N SER A 473 14.58 -7.66 -7.06
CA SER A 473 14.54 -7.63 -8.53
C SER A 473 13.32 -8.34 -9.14
N SER A 474 12.52 -9.04 -8.32
CA SER A 474 11.48 -9.93 -8.83
C SER A 474 10.23 -9.17 -9.32
N PRO A 475 9.78 -9.39 -10.57
CA PRO A 475 8.50 -8.87 -11.04
C PRO A 475 7.30 -9.63 -10.45
N ASP A 476 7.55 -10.74 -9.77
CA ASP A 476 6.52 -11.63 -9.22
C ASP A 476 6.23 -11.34 -7.75
N LEU A 477 6.90 -10.37 -7.14
CA LEU A 477 6.65 -9.95 -5.77
C LEU A 477 6.07 -8.53 -5.74
N VAL A 478 5.16 -8.28 -4.80
CA VAL A 478 4.64 -6.94 -4.55
C VAL A 478 5.44 -6.28 -3.44
N ARG A 479 5.90 -5.06 -3.69
CA ARG A 479 6.57 -4.26 -2.66
C ARG A 479 5.51 -3.53 -1.85
N ARG A 480 5.53 -3.75 -0.55
CA ARG A 480 4.64 -3.09 0.40
C ARG A 480 5.47 -2.15 1.27
N ASN A 481 5.10 -0.88 1.27
CA ASN A 481 5.70 0.09 2.18
C ASN A 481 5.28 -0.24 3.61
N LEU A 482 6.25 -0.28 4.52
CA LEU A 482 6.01 -0.48 5.96
C LEU A 482 5.83 0.84 6.73
N GLY A 483 5.80 1.97 6.03
CA GLY A 483 5.61 3.30 6.60
C GLY A 483 6.92 4.07 6.83
N GLY A 484 6.80 5.33 7.29
CA GLY A 484 7.94 6.22 7.56
C GLY A 484 8.44 7.04 6.37
N ARG A 485 9.42 7.92 6.61
CA ARG A 485 10.04 8.79 5.59
C ARG A 485 11.11 8.08 4.74
N SER A 486 11.53 6.88 5.16
CA SER A 486 12.73 6.20 4.66
C SER A 486 12.44 5.14 3.58
N ASN A 487 11.24 5.15 2.96
CA ASN A 487 10.84 4.19 1.90
C ASN A 487 11.19 2.72 2.25
N VAL A 488 10.94 2.32 3.51
CA VAL A 488 11.18 0.95 3.97
C VAL A 488 10.11 0.05 3.36
N VAL A 489 10.53 -1.02 2.68
CA VAL A 489 9.64 -1.93 1.98
C VAL A 489 9.86 -3.37 2.43
N THR A 490 8.77 -4.13 2.52
CA THR A 490 8.81 -5.60 2.46
C THR A 490 8.37 -6.07 1.09
N VAL A 491 8.65 -7.33 0.78
CA VAL A 491 8.25 -8.01 -0.45
C VAL A 491 7.24 -9.10 -0.12
N ASP A 492 6.01 -8.90 -0.59
CA ASP A 492 4.92 -9.85 -0.47
C ASP A 492 4.95 -10.83 -1.64
N ASP A 493 4.93 -12.12 -1.32
CA ASP A 493 4.62 -13.20 -2.24
C ASP A 493 3.16 -13.67 -2.02
N TYR A 494 2.51 -14.20 -3.06
CA TYR A 494 1.13 -14.65 -2.95
C TYR A 494 1.02 -15.94 -2.12
N LEU A 495 2.15 -16.63 -1.95
CA LEU A 495 2.22 -17.91 -1.28
C LEU A 495 2.41 -17.75 0.25
N GLY A 496 2.68 -16.52 0.71
CA GLY A 496 2.88 -16.16 2.12
C GLY A 496 4.25 -16.53 2.69
N PHE A 497 5.23 -16.87 1.86
CA PHE A 497 6.55 -17.35 2.28
C PHE A 497 7.58 -16.24 2.56
N THR A 498 7.51 -15.09 1.88
CA THR A 498 8.52 -14.01 1.83
C THR A 498 8.09 -12.76 2.58
N SER A 499 6.79 -12.46 2.62
CA SER A 499 6.22 -11.28 3.29
C SER A 499 6.63 -11.15 4.76
N SER A 500 6.94 -12.29 5.38
CA SER A 500 7.34 -12.49 6.77
C SER A 500 8.85 -12.66 6.98
N THR A 501 9.70 -12.33 6.01
CA THR A 501 11.15 -12.60 6.13
C THR A 501 12.03 -11.38 5.90
N LEU A 502 11.83 -10.62 4.81
CA LEU A 502 12.83 -9.64 4.35
C LEU A 502 12.27 -8.21 4.35
N VAL A 503 12.96 -7.30 5.04
CA VAL A 503 12.71 -5.86 5.04
C VAL A 503 13.88 -5.15 4.38
N PHE A 504 13.59 -4.33 3.37
CA PHE A 504 14.57 -3.54 2.63
C PHE A 504 14.48 -2.08 3.05
N LYS A 505 15.58 -1.54 3.56
CA LYS A 505 15.72 -0.12 3.92
C LYS A 505 16.82 0.52 3.07
N PRO A 506 16.46 1.40 2.11
CA PRO A 506 17.41 2.24 1.39
C PRO A 506 18.10 3.21 2.35
N THR A 507 19.42 3.35 2.29
CA THR A 507 20.20 4.23 3.16
C THR A 507 21.53 4.67 2.54
N THR A 508 22.26 5.53 3.25
CA THR A 508 23.64 5.92 2.92
C THR A 508 24.63 5.04 3.70
N ARG A 509 25.88 4.94 3.24
CA ARG A 509 26.92 4.21 3.96
C ARG A 509 27.10 4.73 5.38
N LEU A 510 27.09 6.06 5.55
CA LEU A 510 27.25 6.71 6.85
C LEU A 510 26.14 6.35 7.84
N CYS A 511 24.88 6.30 7.38
CA CYS A 511 23.76 5.91 8.23
C CYS A 511 23.81 4.41 8.59
N PHE A 512 24.19 3.56 7.63
CA PHE A 512 24.37 2.13 7.85
C PHE A 512 25.44 1.83 8.91
N ASP A 513 26.62 2.44 8.79
CA ASP A 513 27.73 2.20 9.72
C ASP A 513 27.32 2.61 11.16
N ARG A 514 26.62 3.75 11.30
CA ARG A 514 26.10 4.23 12.59
C ARG A 514 25.07 3.28 13.21
N ASP A 515 24.09 2.84 12.44
CA ASP A 515 23.06 1.92 12.91
C ASP A 515 23.69 0.58 13.36
N THR A 516 24.67 0.08 12.61
CA THR A 516 25.39 -1.16 12.91
C THR A 516 26.18 -1.04 14.21
N GLU A 517 26.95 0.03 14.38
CA GLU A 517 27.73 0.30 15.59
C GLU A 517 26.81 0.40 16.83
N LYS A 518 25.71 1.15 16.71
CA LYS A 518 24.74 1.32 17.80
C LYS A 518 23.98 0.04 18.13
N SER A 519 23.54 -0.71 17.13
CA SER A 519 22.86 -2.00 17.34
C SER A 519 23.77 -2.96 18.11
N ALA A 520 25.05 -3.03 17.76
CA ALA A 520 26.04 -3.85 18.47
C ALA A 520 26.28 -3.37 19.92
N ALA A 521 26.31 -2.05 20.15
CA ALA A 521 26.40 -1.49 21.50
C ALA A 521 25.19 -1.84 22.36
N VAL A 522 23.98 -1.65 21.83
CA VAL A 522 22.72 -1.99 22.51
C VAL A 522 22.66 -3.48 22.84
N ALA A 523 22.97 -4.37 21.89
CA ALA A 523 22.99 -5.82 22.12
C ALA A 523 23.95 -6.23 23.24
N ARG A 524 25.13 -5.60 23.34
CA ARG A 524 26.05 -5.82 24.48
C ARG A 524 25.45 -5.37 25.81
N THR A 525 24.76 -4.24 25.84
CA THR A 525 24.07 -3.77 27.05
C THR A 525 22.93 -4.69 27.46
N LEU A 526 22.11 -5.16 26.51
CA LEU A 526 21.02 -6.10 26.79
C LEU A 526 21.52 -7.41 27.41
N ARG A 527 22.60 -7.99 26.86
CA ARG A 527 23.30 -9.13 27.48
C ARG A 527 23.78 -8.84 28.90
N ARG A 528 24.43 -7.69 29.09
CA ARG A 528 24.96 -7.29 30.40
C ARG A 528 23.85 -7.11 31.45
N MET A 529 22.66 -6.67 31.01
CA MET A 529 21.51 -6.43 31.88
C MET A 529 20.57 -7.63 32.03
N ASP A 530 20.85 -8.74 31.34
CA ASP A 530 20.00 -9.93 31.28
C ASP A 530 18.57 -9.61 30.79
N ALA A 531 18.48 -8.89 29.67
CA ALA A 531 17.23 -8.35 29.14
C ALA A 531 16.95 -8.76 27.68
N GLU A 532 17.64 -9.78 27.17
CA GLU A 532 17.46 -10.28 25.79
C GLU A 532 16.08 -10.93 25.59
N ASP A 533 15.50 -11.51 26.64
CA ASP A 533 14.15 -12.09 26.58
C ASP A 533 13.05 -11.01 26.51
N GLU A 534 13.31 -9.78 26.94
CA GLU A 534 12.35 -8.67 26.90
C GLU A 534 12.56 -7.76 25.68
N PHE A 535 13.81 -7.58 25.24
CA PHE A 535 14.20 -6.54 24.27
C PHE A 535 15.14 -7.04 23.18
N ALA A 536 15.06 -6.43 22.00
CA ALA A 536 15.95 -6.72 20.87
C ALA A 536 16.17 -5.52 19.95
N THR A 537 17.16 -5.62 19.06
CA THR A 537 17.29 -4.77 17.86
C THR A 537 16.94 -5.59 16.62
N ILE A 538 16.55 -4.93 15.53
CA ILE A 538 16.29 -5.66 14.28
C ILE A 538 17.59 -6.24 13.72
N ASP A 539 17.58 -7.55 13.44
CA ASP A 539 18.70 -8.26 12.81
C ASP A 539 18.96 -7.78 11.38
N LEU A 540 20.22 -7.41 11.13
CA LEU A 540 20.76 -7.22 9.79
C LEU A 540 21.07 -8.60 9.18
N ILE A 541 20.46 -8.86 8.03
CA ILE A 541 20.72 -10.07 7.25
C ILE A 541 21.90 -9.81 6.31
N THR A 542 21.80 -8.77 5.47
CA THR A 542 22.85 -8.42 4.50
C THR A 542 22.69 -6.99 3.98
N THR A 543 23.57 -6.58 3.06
CA THR A 543 23.54 -5.30 2.37
C THR A 543 23.69 -5.48 0.86
N ILE A 544 22.90 -4.74 0.09
CA ILE A 544 22.96 -4.71 -1.39
C ILE A 544 23.44 -3.32 -1.82
N SER A 545 24.38 -3.24 -2.78
CA SER A 545 24.78 -1.96 -3.35
C SER A 545 23.69 -1.39 -4.25
N ALA A 546 23.39 -0.10 -4.12
CA ALA A 546 22.40 0.56 -4.99
C ALA A 546 22.82 0.58 -6.47
N THR A 547 24.12 0.48 -6.76
CA THR A 547 24.67 0.40 -8.13
C THR A 547 24.35 -0.91 -8.84
N ASP A 548 24.12 -1.97 -8.07
CA ASP A 548 23.95 -3.32 -8.62
C ASP A 548 22.49 -3.58 -9.03
N LEU A 549 21.59 -2.66 -8.67
CA LEU A 549 20.16 -2.75 -8.98
C LEU A 549 19.81 -1.96 -10.24
N SER A 550 19.21 -2.67 -11.20
CA SER A 550 18.63 -2.04 -12.39
C SER A 550 17.50 -1.08 -12.02
N HIS A 551 17.45 0.10 -12.65
CA HIS A 551 16.44 1.15 -12.41
C HIS A 551 16.38 1.64 -10.95
N SER A 552 17.50 1.62 -10.21
CA SER A 552 17.55 2.06 -8.81
C SER A 552 17.15 3.53 -8.61
N GLU A 553 17.48 4.42 -9.55
CA GLU A 553 17.11 5.84 -9.53
C GLU A 553 15.60 6.09 -9.62
N GLU A 554 14.84 5.19 -10.27
CA GLU A 554 13.37 5.26 -10.32
C GLU A 554 12.73 4.62 -9.08
N GLN A 555 13.49 3.81 -8.32
CA GLN A 555 12.98 2.98 -7.23
C GLN A 555 13.29 3.53 -5.84
N PHE A 556 14.41 4.23 -5.67
CA PHE A 556 14.89 4.71 -4.37
C PHE A 556 15.16 6.21 -4.39
N GLN A 557 15.27 6.80 -3.20
CA GLN A 557 15.56 8.23 -3.08
C GLN A 557 16.94 8.54 -3.66
N ILE A 558 17.07 9.70 -4.31
CA ILE A 558 18.36 10.21 -4.82
C ILE A 558 19.36 10.28 -3.66
N GLY A 559 20.55 9.70 -3.85
CA GLY A 559 21.60 9.61 -2.83
C GLY A 559 21.61 8.30 -2.03
N THR A 560 20.75 7.33 -2.36
CA THR A 560 20.85 5.97 -1.80
C THR A 560 22.14 5.30 -2.29
N GLU A 561 22.95 4.80 -1.36
CA GLU A 561 24.19 4.08 -1.67
C GLU A 561 24.05 2.58 -1.40
N ILE A 562 23.30 2.22 -0.36
CA ILE A 562 23.17 0.84 0.13
C ILE A 562 21.71 0.56 0.48
N ILE A 563 21.28 -0.67 0.28
CA ILE A 563 20.01 -1.19 0.78
C ILE A 563 20.32 -2.23 1.85
N THR A 564 19.93 -1.94 3.09
CA THR A 564 20.05 -2.92 4.18
C THR A 564 18.88 -3.88 4.10
N VAL A 565 19.18 -5.17 4.17
CA VAL A 565 18.18 -6.24 4.22
C VAL A 565 18.13 -6.73 5.66
N ARG A 566 16.95 -6.69 6.24
CA ARG A 566 16.72 -6.98 7.66
C ARG A 566 15.65 -8.03 7.85
N ARG A 567 15.67 -8.71 9.00
CA ARG A 567 14.61 -9.65 9.37
C ARG A 567 13.29 -8.91 9.54
N PHE A 568 12.24 -9.46 8.93
CA PHE A 568 10.88 -9.04 9.24
C PHE A 568 10.48 -9.63 10.59
N GLU A 569 10.07 -8.76 11.50
CA GLU A 569 9.58 -9.14 12.82
C GLU A 569 8.07 -8.97 12.87
N HIS A 570 7.37 -10.01 13.33
CA HIS A 570 5.92 -9.97 13.52
C HIS A 570 5.59 -9.22 14.81
N GLY A 571 4.80 -8.15 14.68
CA GLY A 571 4.39 -7.33 15.82
C GLY A 571 3.57 -6.12 15.42
N THR A 572 3.16 -5.36 16.43
CA THR A 572 2.44 -4.09 16.29
C THR A 572 3.35 -2.94 16.70
N VAL A 573 3.32 -1.84 15.97
CA VAL A 573 4.10 -0.66 16.32
C VAL A 573 3.59 -0.12 17.67
N LEU A 574 4.49 0.24 18.59
CA LEU A 574 4.13 0.65 19.94
C LEU A 574 3.08 1.77 19.96
N ALA A 575 3.16 2.74 19.04
CA ALA A 575 2.16 3.80 18.90
C ALA A 575 0.71 3.30 18.73
N GLU A 576 0.50 2.16 18.05
CA GLU A 576 -0.82 1.57 17.82
C GLU A 576 -1.30 0.73 19.01
N CYS A 577 -0.38 0.29 19.88
CA CYS A 577 -0.71 -0.41 21.12
C CYS A 577 -1.12 0.53 22.26
N LEU A 578 -0.87 1.84 22.11
CA LEU A 578 -1.11 2.84 23.14
C LEU A 578 -2.48 3.51 22.94
N SER A 579 -3.19 3.74 24.03
CA SER A 579 -4.48 4.43 24.01
C SER A 579 -4.77 5.14 25.33
N PRO A 580 -5.17 6.41 25.31
CA PRO A 580 -5.52 7.14 26.53
C PRO A 580 -6.83 6.61 27.14
N ALA A 581 -7.63 5.84 26.39
CA ALA A 581 -8.81 5.16 26.90
C ALA A 581 -8.49 3.91 27.75
N SER A 582 -7.24 3.43 27.71
CA SER A 582 -6.77 2.29 28.51
C SER A 582 -5.42 2.66 29.16
N PRO A 583 -5.43 3.61 30.12
CA PRO A 583 -4.23 4.28 30.60
C PRO A 583 -3.29 3.35 31.38
N ASP A 584 -3.81 2.40 32.15
CA ASP A 584 -2.98 1.48 32.95
C ASP A 584 -2.18 0.51 32.06
N THR A 585 -2.83 -0.07 31.04
CA THR A 585 -2.17 -0.91 30.02
C THR A 585 -1.13 -0.12 29.24
N SER A 586 -1.47 1.10 28.83
CA SER A 586 -0.54 1.99 28.12
C SER A 586 0.66 2.37 28.98
N CYS A 587 0.45 2.63 30.28
CA CYS A 587 1.51 2.94 31.23
C CYS A 587 2.49 1.76 31.38
N GLU A 588 2.01 0.53 31.53
CA GLU A 588 2.88 -0.63 31.67
C GLU A 588 3.75 -0.86 30.43
N LEU A 589 3.17 -0.69 29.24
CA LEU A 589 3.91 -0.80 28.00
C LEU A 589 4.93 0.34 27.82
N LEU A 590 4.57 1.58 28.21
CA LEU A 590 5.49 2.72 28.23
C LEU A 590 6.63 2.52 29.23
N LYS A 591 6.38 1.94 30.41
CA LYS A 591 7.44 1.61 31.38
C LYS A 591 8.46 0.65 30.77
N ARG A 592 7.99 -0.40 30.08
CA ARG A 592 8.87 -1.35 29.38
C ARG A 592 9.67 -0.68 28.27
N ALA A 593 9.03 0.15 27.44
CA ALA A 593 9.72 0.91 26.39
C ALA A 593 10.72 1.93 26.96
N ALA A 594 10.40 2.58 28.09
CA ALA A 594 11.27 3.51 28.78
C ALA A 594 12.48 2.80 29.42
N LYS A 595 12.29 1.60 30.00
CA LYS A 595 13.37 0.72 30.45
C LYS A 595 14.30 0.38 29.29
N PHE A 596 13.75 0.06 28.11
CA PHE A 596 14.58 -0.21 26.94
C PHE A 596 15.31 1.06 26.44
N LEU A 597 14.66 2.22 26.40
CA LEU A 597 15.30 3.49 26.07
C LEU A 597 16.46 3.81 27.02
N ALA A 598 16.33 3.52 28.30
CA ALA A 598 17.42 3.65 29.28
C ALA A 598 18.61 2.74 28.94
N TYR A 599 18.37 1.51 28.50
CA TYR A 599 19.44 0.60 28.06
C TYR A 599 20.13 1.08 26.79
N VAL A 600 19.37 1.67 25.85
CA VAL A 600 19.95 2.31 24.66
C VAL A 600 20.84 3.49 25.06
N HIS A 601 20.34 4.40 25.89
CA HIS A 601 21.13 5.54 26.39
C HIS A 601 22.35 5.11 27.21
N GLY A 602 22.27 4.01 27.95
CA GLY A 602 23.36 3.42 28.72
C GLY A 602 24.34 2.55 27.91
N SER A 603 24.13 2.42 26.59
CA SER A 603 24.97 1.61 25.70
C SER A 603 26.17 2.35 25.11
N ASP A 604 26.12 3.69 25.03
CA ASP A 604 27.22 4.51 24.54
C ASP A 604 28.18 4.89 25.68
N ASP A 605 29.49 4.78 25.42
CA ASP A 605 30.53 5.25 26.36
C ASP A 605 30.76 6.77 26.16
N PRO A 606 30.51 7.62 27.18
CA PRO A 606 30.79 9.06 27.11
C PRO A 606 32.26 9.40 26.84
N ALA A 607 33.19 8.44 26.99
CA ALA A 607 34.63 8.63 26.77
C ALA A 607 35.03 8.80 25.29
N SER A 608 34.10 8.64 24.34
CA SER A 608 34.38 8.55 22.90
C SER A 608 34.48 9.89 22.14
N GLY A 609 34.27 11.06 22.77
CA GLY A 609 34.51 12.35 22.10
C GLY A 609 34.02 13.59 22.85
N ARG A 610 34.39 14.79 22.34
CA ARG A 610 33.87 16.07 22.86
C ARG A 610 32.37 16.18 22.53
N ILE A 611 31.53 16.03 23.54
CA ILE A 611 30.09 16.32 23.46
C ILE A 611 29.92 17.82 23.22
N GLY A 612 29.36 18.20 22.08
CA GLY A 612 29.15 19.60 21.70
C GLY A 612 28.01 19.77 20.71
N GLY A 613 27.43 20.98 20.64
CA GLY A 613 26.40 21.29 19.64
C GLY A 613 24.95 20.96 20.03
N VAL A 614 24.70 20.32 21.18
CA VAL A 614 23.36 19.94 21.68
C VAL A 614 22.35 21.09 21.57
N ARG A 615 22.69 22.24 22.15
CA ARG A 615 21.85 23.44 22.11
C ARG A 615 21.56 23.91 20.70
N LYS A 616 22.58 23.95 19.82
CA LYS A 616 22.46 24.43 18.43
C LYS A 616 21.47 23.57 17.63
N GLU A 617 21.51 22.26 17.83
CA GLU A 617 20.66 21.31 17.12
C GLU A 617 19.21 21.40 17.56
N VAL A 618 18.99 21.30 18.87
CA VAL A 618 17.66 21.43 19.45
C VAL A 618 17.06 22.81 19.14
N ARG A 619 17.88 23.87 19.12
CA ARG A 619 17.46 25.21 18.71
C ARG A 619 16.89 25.25 17.31
N ASN A 620 17.55 24.65 16.34
CA ASN A 620 17.07 24.69 14.96
C ASN A 620 15.72 23.98 14.80
N GLU A 621 15.56 22.84 15.46
CA GLU A 621 14.34 22.02 15.43
C GLU A 621 13.17 22.70 16.14
N VAL A 622 13.34 23.10 17.41
CA VAL A 622 12.29 23.73 18.20
C VAL A 622 11.88 25.07 17.61
N ARG A 623 12.83 25.87 17.09
CA ARG A 623 12.49 27.14 16.40
C ARG A 623 11.64 26.94 15.16
N MET A 624 11.87 25.86 14.40
CA MET A 624 11.05 25.53 13.24
C MET A 624 9.60 25.29 13.68
N TRP A 625 9.37 24.55 14.77
CA TRP A 625 8.03 24.30 15.30
C TRP A 625 7.40 25.57 15.90
N LEU A 626 8.15 26.36 16.66
CA LEU A 626 7.68 27.63 17.22
C LEU A 626 7.23 28.60 16.12
N ARG A 627 7.99 28.73 15.03
CA ARG A 627 7.59 29.53 13.85
C ARG A 627 6.31 29.02 13.18
N ALA A 628 5.96 27.75 13.36
CA ALA A 628 4.73 27.16 12.86
C ALA A 628 3.53 27.33 13.82
N VAL A 629 3.75 27.83 15.04
CA VAL A 629 2.72 28.04 16.06
C VAL A 629 2.50 29.53 16.39
N LEU A 630 3.52 30.37 16.22
CA LEU A 630 3.44 31.82 16.47
C LEU A 630 2.66 32.58 15.38
N PRO A 631 1.91 33.65 15.70
CA PRO A 631 1.32 34.54 14.69
C PRO A 631 2.43 35.23 13.85
N ASP A 632 2.08 35.77 12.67
CA ASP A 632 3.01 36.36 11.68
C ASP A 632 4.13 37.24 12.31
N GLU A 633 5.32 37.25 11.68
CA GLU A 633 6.62 37.82 12.15
C GLU A 633 6.52 39.11 13.02
N PRO A 634 7.34 39.20 14.09
CA PRO A 634 8.77 39.49 13.94
C PRO A 634 9.70 38.28 14.13
N SER A 635 10.94 38.39 13.63
CA SER A 635 11.94 37.31 13.58
C SER A 635 12.37 36.75 14.94
N ASP A 636 12.09 37.46 16.04
CA ASP A 636 12.74 37.25 17.34
C ASP A 636 11.89 36.53 18.38
N GLY A 637 10.55 36.51 18.28
CA GLY A 637 9.70 35.85 19.28
C GLY A 637 9.93 34.34 19.41
N ALA A 638 10.29 33.67 18.31
CA ALA A 638 10.68 32.25 18.33
C ALA A 638 12.06 32.02 19.00
N ASN A 639 12.95 33.02 18.97
CA ASN A 639 14.21 32.94 19.70
C ASN A 639 13.97 33.11 21.19
N GLU A 640 13.23 34.13 21.59
CA GLU A 640 12.92 34.40 23.01
C GLU A 640 12.28 33.19 23.69
N LEU A 641 11.22 32.64 23.10
CA LEU A 641 10.55 31.45 23.65
C LEU A 641 11.47 30.21 23.68
N PHE A 642 12.39 30.08 22.73
CA PHE A 642 13.39 29.02 22.77
C PHE A 642 14.38 29.21 23.92
N GLU A 643 14.88 30.43 24.14
CA GLU A 643 15.82 30.71 25.23
C GLU A 643 15.16 30.50 26.60
N GLU A 644 13.91 30.93 26.76
CA GLU A 644 13.12 30.67 27.98
C GLU A 644 12.92 29.18 28.22
N TRP A 645 12.53 28.42 27.19
CA TRP A 645 12.39 26.97 27.27
C TRP A 645 13.72 26.29 27.60
N TRP A 646 14.82 26.70 26.95
CA TRP A 646 16.14 26.12 27.15
C TRP A 646 16.66 26.37 28.57
N ALA A 647 16.38 27.54 29.15
CA ALA A 647 16.74 27.86 30.52
C ALA A 647 16.13 26.88 31.55
N LEU A 648 14.94 26.34 31.27
CA LEU A 648 14.31 25.30 32.10
C LEU A 648 15.14 24.01 32.14
N LEU A 649 15.87 23.69 31.08
CA LEU A 649 16.70 22.49 30.97
C LEU A 649 18.13 22.73 31.47
N GLU A 650 18.73 23.86 31.10
CA GLU A 650 20.11 24.21 31.44
C GLU A 650 20.33 24.30 32.95
N GLY A 651 19.36 24.84 33.70
CA GLY A 651 19.44 24.98 35.15
C GLY A 651 19.41 23.67 35.94
N ILE A 652 19.07 22.53 35.31
CA ILE A 652 18.91 21.24 35.99
C ILE A 652 20.27 20.54 36.19
N GLY A 653 21.22 20.75 35.27
CA GLY A 653 22.56 20.17 35.33
C GLY A 653 22.65 18.67 35.04
N LEU A 654 21.72 18.11 34.24
CA LEU A 654 21.78 16.73 33.79
C LEU A 654 22.69 16.56 32.56
N PRO A 655 23.44 15.45 32.44
CA PRO A 655 24.24 15.19 31.26
C PRO A 655 23.34 14.88 30.04
N PRO A 656 23.72 15.32 28.84
CA PRO A 656 23.00 14.97 27.63
C PRO A 656 23.09 13.47 27.34
N GLN A 657 22.13 12.96 26.56
CA GLN A 657 22.04 11.57 26.12
C GLN A 657 22.24 11.44 24.61
N PRO A 658 22.79 10.32 24.13
CA PRO A 658 22.92 10.07 22.70
C PRO A 658 21.54 10.02 22.06
N ARG A 659 21.38 10.68 20.91
CA ARG A 659 20.10 10.72 20.21
C ARG A 659 19.74 9.33 19.70
N ARG A 660 18.52 8.88 19.98
CA ARG A 660 17.91 7.66 19.45
C ARG A 660 16.82 7.94 18.41
N ASP A 661 16.07 9.03 18.57
CA ASP A 661 14.76 9.28 17.95
C ASP A 661 13.65 8.39 18.56
N ALA A 662 13.36 8.61 19.84
CA ALA A 662 12.50 7.77 20.69
C ALA A 662 10.98 7.82 20.41
N HIS A 663 10.55 8.20 19.20
CA HIS A 663 9.12 8.16 18.82
C HIS A 663 8.50 6.78 19.07
N ALA A 664 7.26 6.73 19.57
CA ALA A 664 6.51 5.48 19.72
C ALA A 664 6.38 4.68 18.40
N PHE A 665 6.50 5.34 17.24
CA PHE A 665 6.51 4.67 15.93
C PHE A 665 7.78 3.85 15.65
N ASN A 666 8.87 4.13 16.38
CA ASN A 666 10.17 3.48 16.18
C ASN A 666 10.37 2.28 17.14
N TRP A 667 9.30 1.75 17.72
CA TRP A 667 9.35 0.54 18.55
C TRP A 667 8.30 -0.46 18.06
N LEU A 668 8.66 -1.74 18.03
CA LEU A 668 7.78 -2.82 17.63
C LEU A 668 7.54 -3.75 18.82
N VAL A 669 6.28 -4.00 19.17
CA VAL A 669 5.89 -4.99 20.17
C VAL A 669 5.56 -6.29 19.44
N THR A 670 6.37 -7.33 19.63
CA THR A 670 6.24 -8.59 18.89
C THR A 670 5.10 -9.45 19.42
N ASP A 671 4.66 -10.45 18.65
CA ASP A 671 3.64 -11.43 19.08
C ASP A 671 4.07 -12.25 20.32
N ASN A 672 5.38 -12.42 20.53
CA ASN A 672 5.95 -13.03 21.74
C ASN A 672 6.20 -12.04 22.89
N ASP A 673 5.54 -10.87 22.84
CA ASP A 673 5.62 -9.81 23.84
C ASP A 673 7.05 -9.27 24.11
N ARG A 674 7.93 -9.19 23.10
CA ARG A 674 9.22 -8.46 23.16
C ARG A 674 9.07 -7.05 22.59
N ILE A 675 9.89 -6.10 23.05
CA ILE A 675 9.99 -4.77 22.41
C ILE A 675 11.28 -4.69 21.59
N ILE A 676 11.13 -4.45 20.28
CA ILE A 676 12.23 -4.30 19.34
C ILE A 676 12.43 -2.83 18.98
N ALA A 677 13.66 -2.35 19.09
CA ALA A 677 14.04 -1.02 18.64
C ALA A 677 14.36 -1.05 17.15
N VAL A 678 13.73 -0.14 16.40
CA VAL A 678 13.93 0.00 14.96
C VAL A 678 14.60 1.34 14.68
N ASP A 679 15.44 1.38 13.64
CA ASP A 679 16.10 2.58 13.15
C ASP A 679 17.03 3.29 14.16
N LEU A 680 18.25 2.75 14.34
CA LEU A 680 19.25 3.27 15.27
C LEU A 680 20.28 4.19 14.60
N GLU A 681 19.99 4.74 13.41
CA GLU A 681 20.95 5.57 12.65
C GLU A 681 21.07 7.02 13.17
N ALA A 682 20.17 7.45 14.06
CA ALA A 682 20.14 8.79 14.59
C ALA A 682 21.49 9.16 15.22
N ALA A 683 21.98 10.37 14.99
CA ALA A 683 23.26 10.83 15.51
C ALA A 683 23.09 12.06 16.41
N ARG A 684 24.17 12.44 17.10
CA ARG A 684 24.29 13.60 18.00
C ARG A 684 23.63 13.37 19.36
N TRP A 685 23.34 14.43 20.10
CA TRP A 685 23.02 14.40 21.53
C TRP A 685 21.78 15.23 21.86
N ARG A 686 21.03 14.82 22.87
CA ARG A 686 19.79 15.46 23.35
C ARG A 686 19.85 15.75 24.86
N PRO A 687 19.12 16.75 25.37
CA PRO A 687 18.90 16.89 26.81
C PRO A 687 18.24 15.64 27.38
N MET A 688 18.66 15.21 28.59
CA MET A 688 18.00 14.11 29.29
C MET A 688 16.52 14.45 29.55
N GLY A 689 15.63 13.47 29.39
CA GLY A 689 14.17 13.68 29.50
C GLY A 689 13.49 14.07 28.18
N TYR A 690 14.24 14.60 27.20
CA TYR A 690 13.68 15.01 25.90
C TYR A 690 13.11 13.84 25.10
N GLU A 691 13.88 12.76 24.97
CA GLU A 691 13.45 11.55 24.26
C GLU A 691 12.42 10.73 25.04
N LEU A 692 12.36 10.90 26.36
CA LEU A 692 11.31 10.29 27.16
C LEU A 692 9.96 10.97 26.91
N ALA A 693 9.94 12.30 26.82
CA ALA A 693 8.75 13.05 26.38
C ALA A 693 8.36 12.72 24.92
N GLN A 694 9.34 12.46 24.06
CA GLN A 694 9.12 11.99 22.69
C GLN A 694 8.42 10.62 22.66
N LEU A 695 8.79 9.71 23.56
CA LEU A 695 8.19 8.38 23.68
C LEU A 695 6.73 8.44 24.17
N THR A 696 6.43 9.30 25.14
CA THR A 696 5.15 9.31 25.85
C THR A 696 4.06 10.17 25.21
N ASP A 697 4.42 11.29 24.55
CA ASP A 697 3.45 12.36 24.23
C ASP A 697 3.48 12.85 22.77
N ASP A 698 4.21 12.17 21.89
CA ASP A 698 4.12 12.40 20.45
C ASP A 698 2.88 11.78 19.79
N VAL A 699 2.30 10.82 20.48
CA VAL A 699 0.99 10.24 20.21
C VAL A 699 0.20 10.29 21.51
N PRO A 700 -1.13 10.39 21.46
CA PRO A 700 -1.95 10.33 22.66
C PRO A 700 -1.85 8.93 23.28
N ALA A 701 -0.98 8.75 24.27
CA ALA A 701 -0.78 7.47 24.95
C ALA A 701 -1.44 7.43 26.34
N LEU A 702 -1.37 8.54 27.07
CA LEU A 702 -1.93 8.70 28.41
C LEU A 702 -2.80 9.97 28.49
N PRO A 703 -3.93 9.97 29.22
CA PRO A 703 -4.67 11.18 29.52
C PRO A 703 -3.74 12.28 30.08
N VAL A 704 -3.89 13.52 29.60
CA VAL A 704 -2.92 14.60 29.88
C VAL A 704 -2.79 14.93 31.37
N ASP A 705 -3.84 14.70 32.15
CA ASP A 705 -3.96 14.96 33.59
C ASP A 705 -3.39 13.83 34.48
N ARG A 706 -3.10 12.65 33.92
CA ARG A 706 -2.51 11.51 34.65
C ARG A 706 -1.01 11.66 34.83
N TRP A 707 -0.61 12.60 35.68
CA TRP A 707 0.78 12.86 36.06
C TRP A 707 1.42 11.73 36.85
N ASP A 708 0.63 11.00 37.63
CA ASP A 708 1.04 9.80 38.36
C ASP A 708 1.62 8.74 37.42
N LEU A 709 0.91 8.41 36.34
CA LEU A 709 1.35 7.41 35.37
C LEU A 709 2.60 7.86 34.61
N ARG A 710 2.69 9.14 34.21
CA ARG A 710 3.91 9.69 33.60
C ARG A 710 5.10 9.58 34.55
N ARG A 711 4.88 9.84 35.84
CA ARG A 711 5.94 9.76 36.86
C ARG A 711 6.42 8.33 37.08
N ASP A 712 5.53 7.34 37.00
CA ASP A 712 5.92 5.93 37.03
C ASP A 712 6.82 5.55 35.85
N VAL A 713 6.50 6.01 34.64
CA VAL A 713 7.34 5.81 33.44
C VAL A 713 8.72 6.47 33.61
N VAL A 714 8.78 7.70 34.12
CA VAL A 714 10.04 8.40 34.40
C VAL A 714 10.87 7.67 35.46
N THR A 715 10.23 7.21 36.53
CA THR A 715 10.91 6.48 37.61
C THR A 715 11.53 5.19 37.07
N CYS A 716 10.77 4.41 36.29
CA CYS A 716 11.25 3.18 35.66
C CYS A 716 12.45 3.43 34.74
N TYR A 717 12.42 4.50 33.93
CA TYR A 717 13.57 4.91 33.11
C TYR A 717 14.82 5.22 33.94
N VAL A 718 14.66 6.00 35.02
CA VAL A 718 15.80 6.42 35.87
C VAL A 718 16.43 5.24 36.60
N GLU A 719 15.61 4.32 37.11
CA GLU A 719 16.07 3.09 37.76
C GLU A 719 16.88 2.22 36.79
N ALA A 720 16.36 2.01 35.57
CA ALA A 720 17.02 1.21 34.54
C ALA A 720 18.35 1.86 34.07
N LEU A 721 18.38 3.18 33.91
CA LEU A 721 19.58 3.90 33.50
C LEU A 721 20.64 3.93 34.60
N THR A 722 20.22 4.11 35.86
CA THR A 722 21.12 4.03 37.03
C THR A 722 21.75 2.65 37.14
N ARG A 723 20.98 1.58 36.88
CA ARG A 723 21.51 0.21 36.82
C ARG A 723 22.58 0.04 35.73
N CYS A 724 22.42 0.69 34.57
CA CYS A 724 23.43 0.67 33.50
C CYS A 724 24.70 1.44 33.86
N ALA A 725 24.56 2.62 34.50
CA ALA A 725 25.69 3.48 34.88
C ALA A 725 26.50 2.93 36.06
N GLY A 726 25.91 2.03 36.86
CA GLY A 726 26.50 1.45 38.05
C GLY A 726 26.26 2.28 39.32
N PRO A 727 26.41 1.68 40.51
CA PRO A 727 26.02 2.29 41.79
C PRO A 727 26.81 3.56 42.16
N SER A 728 27.95 3.82 41.51
CA SER A 728 28.78 5.02 41.72
C SER A 728 28.28 6.28 41.00
N ARG A 729 27.22 6.21 40.18
CA ARG A 729 26.66 7.34 39.42
C ARG A 729 25.12 7.34 39.48
N PRO A 730 24.50 7.58 40.65
CA PRO A 730 23.05 7.65 40.77
C PRO A 730 22.49 8.85 40.00
N ILE A 731 21.37 8.64 39.31
CA ILE A 731 20.66 9.69 38.57
C ILE A 731 19.48 10.16 39.41
N ASP A 732 19.40 11.48 39.61
CA ASP A 732 18.36 12.11 40.41
C ASP A 732 17.02 12.14 39.66
N VAL A 733 16.04 11.37 40.14
CA VAL A 733 14.72 11.25 39.53
C VAL A 733 13.96 12.57 39.48
N GLU A 734 14.11 13.46 40.48
CA GLU A 734 13.40 14.75 40.49
C GLU A 734 13.94 15.69 39.41
N LYS A 735 15.26 15.64 39.18
CA LYS A 735 15.89 16.38 38.08
C LYS A 735 15.40 15.88 36.72
N VAL A 736 15.31 14.56 36.53
CA VAL A 736 14.82 13.98 35.27
C VAL A 736 13.32 14.28 35.08
N TRP A 737 12.54 14.25 36.16
CA TRP A 737 11.13 14.63 36.14
C TRP A 737 10.94 16.09 35.71
N ALA A 738 11.72 17.03 36.27
CA ALA A 738 11.70 18.43 35.85
C ALA A 738 12.07 18.60 34.37
N ALA A 739 13.10 17.89 33.90
CA ALA A 739 13.55 17.95 32.51
C ALA A 739 12.53 17.34 31.53
N TYR A 740 11.88 16.24 31.92
CA TYR A 740 10.79 15.62 31.19
C TYR A 740 9.62 16.60 31.00
N ARG A 741 9.16 17.25 32.08
CA ARG A 741 8.04 18.22 32.02
C ARG A 741 8.37 19.43 31.16
N ALA A 742 9.60 19.97 31.27
CA ALA A 742 10.06 21.02 30.36
C ALA A 742 10.05 20.55 28.90
N SER A 743 10.43 19.30 28.65
CA SER A 743 10.46 18.72 27.29
C SER A 743 9.06 18.53 26.71
N LEU A 744 8.02 18.27 27.52
CA LEU A 744 6.62 18.18 27.07
C LEU A 744 6.15 19.45 26.37
N LEU A 745 6.59 20.64 26.79
CA LEU A 745 6.26 21.91 26.10
C LEU A 745 6.72 21.88 24.63
N ALA A 746 7.95 21.43 24.38
CA ALA A 746 8.48 21.34 23.02
C ALA A 746 7.74 20.28 22.19
N ARG A 747 7.35 19.15 22.81
CA ARG A 747 6.57 18.10 22.13
C ARG A 747 5.14 18.54 21.82
N ALA A 748 4.49 19.28 22.71
CA ALA A 748 3.18 19.87 22.46
C ALA A 748 3.22 20.80 21.23
N VAL A 749 4.21 21.70 21.16
CA VAL A 749 4.41 22.59 20.01
C VAL A 749 4.67 21.79 18.73
N ARG A 750 5.44 20.69 18.79
CA ARG A 750 5.59 19.79 17.63
C ARG A 750 4.25 19.25 17.17
N CYS A 751 3.44 18.68 18.07
CA CYS A 751 2.14 18.09 17.76
C CYS A 751 1.21 19.07 17.04
N LEU A 752 1.27 20.36 17.42
CA LEU A 752 0.54 21.45 16.76
C LEU A 752 1.12 21.83 15.38
N SER A 753 2.43 21.76 15.21
CA SER A 753 3.15 22.27 14.03
C SER A 753 3.11 21.37 12.79
N ASP A 754 2.96 20.05 12.95
CA ASP A 754 3.05 19.12 11.82
C ASP A 754 1.75 19.12 10.99
N ARG A 755 1.89 19.42 9.69
CA ARG A 755 0.78 19.54 8.73
C ARG A 755 0.16 18.20 8.35
N THR A 756 0.91 17.12 8.52
CA THR A 756 0.54 15.75 8.10
C THR A 756 -0.08 14.92 9.22
N ASN A 757 -0.04 15.41 10.46
CA ASN A 757 -0.64 14.73 11.60
C ASN A 757 -2.16 14.57 11.44
N GLU A 758 -2.65 13.42 11.89
CA GLU A 758 -4.09 13.18 12.04
C GLU A 758 -4.71 14.14 13.08
N PRO A 759 -6.01 14.46 12.97
CA PRO A 759 -6.67 15.42 13.87
C PRO A 759 -6.43 15.17 15.37
N GLY A 760 -6.40 13.90 15.80
CA GLY A 760 -6.22 13.55 17.22
C GLY A 760 -4.86 13.93 17.83
N ILE A 761 -3.78 14.02 17.03
CA ILE A 761 -2.45 14.39 17.55
C ILE A 761 -2.39 15.90 17.87
N ARG A 762 -3.04 16.75 17.05
CA ARG A 762 -3.11 18.20 17.34
C ARG A 762 -3.94 18.48 18.58
N GLU A 763 -5.07 17.79 18.73
CA GLU A 763 -5.92 17.87 19.93
C GLU A 763 -5.13 17.49 21.19
N HIS A 764 -4.32 16.43 21.12
CA HIS A 764 -3.42 16.04 22.22
C HIS A 764 -2.43 17.15 22.58
N GLY A 765 -1.78 17.76 21.58
CA GLY A 765 -0.83 18.85 21.79
C GLY A 765 -1.46 20.08 22.47
N GLU A 766 -2.69 20.44 22.10
CA GLU A 766 -3.43 21.53 22.73
C GLU A 766 -3.83 21.19 24.17
N ALA A 767 -4.38 19.99 24.39
CA ALA A 767 -4.73 19.50 25.72
C ALA A 767 -3.51 19.45 26.67
N LEU A 768 -2.33 19.13 26.15
CA LEU A 768 -1.08 19.14 26.92
C LEU A 768 -0.69 20.57 27.36
N LEU A 769 -0.84 21.56 26.47
CA LEU A 769 -0.59 22.97 26.82
C LEU A 769 -1.61 23.49 27.82
N ASP A 770 -2.88 23.12 27.69
CA ASP A 770 -3.93 23.47 28.65
C ASP A 770 -3.64 22.91 30.04
N GLU A 771 -3.26 21.64 30.11
CA GLU A 771 -2.92 20.98 31.38
C GLU A 771 -1.64 21.53 32.00
N LEU A 772 -0.62 21.86 31.20
CA LEU A 772 0.58 22.55 31.70
C LEU A 772 0.26 23.98 32.19
N SER A 773 -0.72 24.65 31.57
CA SER A 773 -1.19 25.98 31.97
C SER A 773 -2.03 25.95 33.27
N SER A 774 -2.63 24.81 33.60
CA SER A 774 -3.45 24.61 34.80
C SER A 774 -2.62 24.39 36.07
N GLN A 775 -1.34 23.96 35.93
CA GLN A 775 -0.42 23.60 37.03
C GLN A 775 -0.22 24.71 38.07
N PRO A 776 -0.04 24.43 39.37
CA PRO A 776 0.02 25.45 40.42
C PRO A 776 1.00 26.60 40.17
N LYS A 777 0.68 27.78 40.69
CA LYS A 777 1.57 28.96 40.63
C LYS A 777 2.91 28.64 41.31
N GLY A 778 4.01 28.84 40.60
CA GLY A 778 5.36 28.43 41.03
C GLY A 778 5.93 27.27 40.20
N ASP A 779 5.11 26.61 39.39
CA ASP A 779 5.58 25.67 38.38
C ASP A 779 6.32 26.41 37.24
N LEU A 780 7.57 26.01 36.98
CA LEU A 780 8.42 26.67 35.99
C LEU A 780 7.93 26.51 34.55
N THR A 781 7.05 25.54 34.27
CA THR A 781 6.51 25.28 32.92
C THR A 781 5.22 26.03 32.63
N ARG A 782 4.49 26.46 33.67
CA ARG A 782 3.13 27.04 33.56
C ARG A 782 3.10 28.29 32.69
N ASP A 783 3.96 29.27 32.97
CA ASP A 783 3.91 30.57 32.30
C ASP A 783 4.24 30.46 30.81
N LEU A 784 5.18 29.58 30.47
CA LEU A 784 5.54 29.29 29.08
C LEU A 784 4.41 28.53 28.35
N ALA A 785 3.73 27.60 29.02
CA ALA A 785 2.56 26.92 28.47
C ALA A 785 1.43 27.89 28.12
N ILE A 786 1.11 28.83 29.03
CA ILE A 786 0.09 29.86 28.81
C ILE A 786 0.43 30.68 27.57
N ARG A 787 1.68 31.14 27.45
CA ARG A 787 2.12 31.93 26.29
C ARG A 787 2.05 31.15 24.97
N LEU A 788 2.45 29.88 24.98
CA LEU A 788 2.41 29.03 23.78
C LEU A 788 0.97 28.75 23.34
N ARG A 789 0.07 28.46 24.29
CA ARG A 789 -1.35 28.26 24.04
C ARG A 789 -1.99 29.53 23.47
N ASP A 790 -1.75 30.68 24.11
CA ASP A 790 -2.33 31.95 23.68
C ASP A 790 -1.79 32.37 22.30
N ALA A 791 -0.51 32.11 22.01
CA ALA A 791 0.08 32.32 20.70
C ALA A 791 -0.55 31.43 19.63
N TRP A 792 -0.78 30.15 19.95
CA TRP A 792 -1.44 29.20 19.05
C TRP A 792 -2.88 29.64 18.75
N ALA A 793 -3.65 30.00 19.77
CA ALA A 793 -5.01 30.49 19.61
C ALA A 793 -5.07 31.75 18.74
N LYS A 794 -4.13 32.70 18.95
CA LYS A 794 -4.00 33.89 18.12
C LYS A 794 -3.66 33.56 16.66
N ARG A 795 -2.78 32.59 16.41
CA ARG A 795 -2.45 32.13 15.05
C ARG A 795 -3.65 31.48 14.34
N ARG A 796 -4.51 30.79 15.08
CA ARG A 796 -5.76 30.21 14.57
C ARG A 796 -6.88 31.25 14.36
N GLY A 797 -6.70 32.48 14.81
CA GLY A 797 -7.73 33.53 14.74
C GLY A 797 -8.90 33.29 15.70
N THR A 798 -8.68 32.54 16.77
CA THR A 798 -9.69 32.22 17.79
C THR A 798 -9.37 32.91 19.12
N PRO A 799 -10.38 33.31 19.92
CA PRO A 799 -10.17 33.67 21.33
C PRO A 799 -9.42 32.53 22.06
N GLY A 800 -8.60 32.88 23.05
CA GLY A 800 -7.59 32.04 23.72
C GLY A 800 -8.08 30.71 24.34
N ASP A 801 -9.38 30.46 24.30
CA ASP A 801 -10.14 29.41 24.94
C ASP A 801 -11.07 28.65 23.96
N ALA A 802 -11.10 29.01 22.66
CA ALA A 802 -11.99 28.35 21.71
C ALA A 802 -11.38 27.08 21.07
N PRO A 803 -12.06 25.92 21.16
CA PRO A 803 -11.54 24.65 20.65
C PRO A 803 -11.40 24.66 19.13
N LEU A 804 -10.44 23.88 18.61
CA LEU A 804 -10.28 23.62 17.18
C LEU A 804 -11.60 23.13 16.55
N ARG A 805 -12.15 23.90 15.61
CA ARG A 805 -13.10 23.39 14.60
C ARG A 805 -12.45 23.47 13.23
N GLU A 806 -11.63 22.47 12.89
CA GLU A 806 -11.23 22.28 11.49
C GLU A 806 -12.48 22.05 10.62
N LEU A 807 -12.59 22.79 9.51
CA LEU A 807 -13.68 22.62 8.56
C LEU A 807 -13.53 21.24 7.89
N LYS A 808 -14.56 20.38 8.06
CA LYS A 808 -14.65 19.11 7.32
C LYS A 808 -14.32 19.32 5.84
N ASP A 809 -13.56 18.40 5.24
CA ASP A 809 -13.04 18.53 3.87
C ASP A 809 -14.10 18.85 2.80
N GLY A 810 -15.31 18.32 2.96
CA GLY A 810 -16.44 18.66 2.09
C GLY A 810 -16.86 20.13 2.18
N ARG A 811 -16.84 20.75 3.36
CA ARG A 811 -17.14 22.18 3.59
C ARG A 811 -16.04 23.05 2.99
N ARG A 812 -14.77 22.75 3.28
CA ARG A 812 -13.61 23.44 2.70
C ARG A 812 -13.64 23.48 1.17
N ARG A 813 -13.88 22.33 0.52
CA ARG A 813 -13.96 22.23 -0.95
C ARG A 813 -15.10 23.06 -1.55
N ARG A 814 -16.27 23.10 -0.91
CA ARG A 814 -17.41 23.91 -1.39
C ARG A 814 -17.10 25.42 -1.33
N ILE A 815 -16.51 25.87 -0.21
CA ILE A 815 -16.09 27.27 -0.04
C ILE A 815 -15.04 27.62 -1.09
N SER A 816 -13.95 26.84 -1.20
CA SER A 816 -12.87 27.05 -2.18
C SER A 816 -13.38 27.10 -3.63
N ARG A 817 -14.34 26.24 -4.00
CA ARG A 817 -14.99 26.27 -5.32
C ARG A 817 -15.76 27.57 -5.56
N SER A 818 -16.50 28.03 -4.56
CA SER A 818 -17.27 29.28 -4.64
C SER A 818 -16.34 30.49 -4.76
N LEU A 819 -15.30 30.57 -3.93
CA LEU A 819 -14.26 31.61 -4.02
C LEU A 819 -13.63 31.64 -5.42
N SER A 820 -13.26 30.47 -5.96
CA SER A 820 -12.69 30.37 -7.31
C SER A 820 -13.61 30.94 -8.38
N TYR A 821 -14.92 30.67 -8.31
CA TYR A 821 -15.88 31.20 -9.27
C TYR A 821 -15.97 32.73 -9.20
N HIS A 822 -16.24 33.28 -8.01
CA HIS A 822 -16.42 34.73 -7.85
C HIS A 822 -15.14 35.52 -8.16
N LEU A 823 -13.97 34.99 -7.79
CA LEU A 823 -12.68 35.67 -7.99
C LEU A 823 -12.09 35.50 -9.40
N ARG A 824 -12.53 34.52 -10.21
CA ARG A 824 -11.98 34.27 -11.56
C ARG A 824 -12.98 34.56 -12.69
N HIS A 825 -14.28 34.45 -12.42
CA HIS A 825 -15.33 34.38 -13.43
C HIS A 825 -16.56 35.26 -13.15
N GLY A 826 -16.97 35.50 -11.90
CA GLY A 826 -18.29 36.07 -11.53
C GLY A 826 -18.41 37.61 -11.64
N ARG A 827 -19.46 38.15 -12.31
CA ARG A 827 -19.60 39.60 -12.70
C ARG A 827 -20.15 40.48 -11.58
N GLU A 828 -20.51 39.85 -10.48
CA GLU A 828 -21.23 40.45 -9.35
C GLU A 828 -20.32 41.26 -8.42
N LEU A 829 -19.00 41.06 -8.49
CA LEU A 829 -18.02 41.74 -7.65
C LEU A 829 -17.09 42.62 -8.48
N THR A 830 -16.91 43.86 -8.05
CA THR A 830 -15.92 44.78 -8.61
C THR A 830 -14.52 44.37 -8.13
N GLN A 831 -13.69 43.90 -9.06
CA GLN A 831 -12.29 43.57 -8.81
C GLN A 831 -11.42 44.73 -9.25
N ASN A 832 -10.34 45.03 -8.53
CA ASN A 832 -9.34 45.97 -9.02
C ASN A 832 -8.53 45.36 -10.20
N PRO A 833 -7.71 46.15 -10.93
CA PRO A 833 -6.93 45.65 -12.06
C PRO A 833 -6.01 44.46 -11.74
N GLN A 834 -5.64 44.26 -10.48
CA GLN A 834 -4.81 43.14 -9.99
C GLN A 834 -5.63 41.97 -9.40
N GLY A 835 -6.96 42.01 -9.51
CA GLY A 835 -7.88 40.94 -9.12
C GLY A 835 -8.33 40.94 -7.65
N TRP A 836 -8.00 41.97 -6.86
CA TRP A 836 -8.35 42.05 -5.43
C TRP A 836 -9.80 42.44 -5.20
N VAL A 837 -10.41 41.82 -4.18
CA VAL A 837 -11.78 42.05 -3.72
C VAL A 837 -11.82 42.14 -2.18
N PRO A 838 -12.59 43.05 -1.57
CA PRO A 838 -12.82 43.07 -0.13
C PRO A 838 -13.52 41.78 0.36
N ILE A 839 -13.02 41.20 1.46
CA ILE A 839 -13.53 39.93 2.02
C ILE A 839 -15.02 40.03 2.36
N ASP A 840 -15.46 41.11 3.00
CA ASP A 840 -16.89 41.31 3.35
C ASP A 840 -17.81 41.39 2.13
N SER A 841 -17.32 41.97 1.04
CA SER A 841 -18.06 42.00 -0.22
C SER A 841 -18.15 40.60 -0.82
N LEU A 842 -17.07 39.83 -0.75
CA LEU A 842 -17.06 38.45 -1.22
C LEU A 842 -17.99 37.56 -0.38
N VAL A 843 -17.93 37.62 0.96
CA VAL A 843 -18.81 36.86 1.87
C VAL A 843 -20.28 37.11 1.56
N ARG A 844 -20.67 38.37 1.29
CA ARG A 844 -22.05 38.74 0.93
C ARG A 844 -22.48 38.21 -0.45
N ALA A 845 -21.54 38.02 -1.37
CA ALA A 845 -21.81 37.49 -2.71
C ALA A 845 -21.81 35.96 -2.78
N LEU A 846 -21.26 35.27 -1.77
CA LEU A 846 -21.32 33.80 -1.71
C LEU A 846 -22.77 33.33 -1.51
N ASP A 847 -23.07 32.12 -2.00
CA ASP A 847 -24.39 31.50 -1.85
C ASP A 847 -24.83 31.53 -0.36
N PRO A 848 -25.95 32.19 -0.01
CA PRO A 848 -26.45 32.27 1.37
C PRO A 848 -26.65 30.90 2.03
N LYS A 849 -26.86 29.84 1.24
CA LYS A 849 -26.97 28.45 1.73
C LYS A 849 -25.65 27.90 2.28
N LEU A 850 -24.50 28.45 1.87
CA LEU A 850 -23.19 28.04 2.39
C LEU A 850 -22.94 28.60 3.80
N ARG A 851 -23.59 29.72 4.18
CA ARG A 851 -23.44 30.41 5.48
C ARG A 851 -21.96 30.54 5.88
N VAL A 852 -21.16 31.14 5.00
CA VAL A 852 -19.70 31.26 5.17
C VAL A 852 -19.41 32.51 6.00
N SER A 853 -18.62 32.40 7.07
CA SER A 853 -18.10 33.57 7.79
C SER A 853 -16.82 34.11 7.14
N ALA A 854 -16.44 35.35 7.47
CA ALA A 854 -15.15 35.91 7.04
C ALA A 854 -13.97 35.02 7.49
N ASP A 855 -14.04 34.48 8.72
CA ASP A 855 -13.02 33.59 9.27
C ASP A 855 -12.91 32.27 8.52
N GLU A 856 -14.05 31.65 8.16
CA GLU A 856 -14.07 30.43 7.35
C GLU A 856 -13.47 30.70 5.96
N LEU A 857 -13.76 31.86 5.38
CA LEU A 857 -13.21 32.28 4.08
C LEU A 857 -11.70 32.45 4.15
N ILE A 858 -11.21 33.20 5.14
CA ILE A 858 -9.77 33.43 5.36
C ILE A 858 -9.06 32.11 5.61
N SER A 859 -9.64 31.22 6.43
CA SER A 859 -9.12 29.88 6.69
C SER A 859 -8.94 29.07 5.39
N VAL A 860 -9.95 29.08 4.50
CA VAL A 860 -9.85 28.43 3.19
C VAL A 860 -8.83 29.12 2.27
N ALA A 861 -8.75 30.45 2.30
CA ALA A 861 -7.88 31.23 1.43
C ALA A 861 -6.39 31.16 1.83
N ARG A 862 -6.10 31.00 3.12
CA ARG A 862 -4.74 30.82 3.68
C ARG A 862 -4.35 29.34 3.83
N ALA A 863 -5.21 28.40 3.42
CA ALA A 863 -4.93 26.97 3.53
C ALA A 863 -3.67 26.60 2.74
N VAL A 864 -2.65 26.12 3.44
CA VAL A 864 -1.32 25.88 2.86
C VAL A 864 -1.30 24.72 1.85
N SER A 865 -2.29 23.83 1.93
CA SER A 865 -2.41 22.67 1.03
C SER A 865 -2.71 23.07 -0.43
N GLU A 866 -3.28 24.25 -0.68
CA GLU A 866 -3.68 24.68 -2.02
C GLU A 866 -3.55 26.22 -2.16
N GLU A 867 -2.42 26.70 -2.69
CA GLU A 867 -2.17 28.14 -2.94
C GLU A 867 -2.99 28.66 -4.13
N ARG A 868 -4.31 28.64 -4.04
CA ARG A 868 -5.23 29.15 -5.07
C ARG A 868 -5.55 30.63 -4.89
N PHE A 869 -5.43 31.10 -3.67
CA PHE A 869 -5.83 32.44 -3.24
C PHE A 869 -4.67 33.14 -2.55
N GLU A 870 -4.81 34.46 -2.46
CA GLU A 870 -3.91 35.32 -1.72
C GLU A 870 -4.76 36.27 -0.87
N VAL A 871 -4.38 36.46 0.39
CA VAL A 871 -5.05 37.36 1.32
C VAL A 871 -4.06 38.43 1.74
N ARG A 872 -4.45 39.71 1.64
CA ARG A 872 -3.63 40.87 2.05
C ARG A 872 -4.51 41.85 2.81
N GLY A 873 -4.35 41.89 4.13
CA GLY A 873 -5.31 42.59 5.01
C GLY A 873 -6.72 42.04 4.79
N ASP A 874 -7.67 42.93 4.56
CA ASP A 874 -9.09 42.60 4.30
C ASP A 874 -9.41 42.32 2.82
N LEU A 875 -8.38 42.14 1.99
CA LEU A 875 -8.53 41.85 0.56
C LEU A 875 -8.16 40.40 0.26
N VAL A 876 -8.87 39.82 -0.71
CA VAL A 876 -8.60 38.49 -1.25
C VAL A 876 -8.61 38.50 -2.77
N ARG A 877 -7.71 37.74 -3.41
CA ARG A 877 -7.71 37.49 -4.86
C ARG A 877 -7.43 36.04 -5.20
N ALA A 878 -7.80 35.62 -6.40
CA ALA A 878 -7.31 34.38 -6.98
C ALA A 878 -5.93 34.60 -7.61
N ARG A 879 -4.98 33.69 -7.35
CA ARG A 879 -3.61 33.78 -7.91
C ARG A 879 -3.56 33.56 -9.41
N TYR A 880 -4.46 32.74 -9.96
CA TYR A 880 -4.51 32.40 -11.39
C TYR A 880 -5.91 31.98 -11.82
N GLY A 881 -6.09 31.71 -13.12
CA GLY A 881 -7.31 31.10 -13.68
C GLY A 881 -8.38 32.10 -14.14
N HIS A 882 -8.02 33.38 -14.26
CA HIS A 882 -8.89 34.47 -14.67
C HIS A 882 -9.36 34.30 -16.12
N SER A 883 -10.67 34.47 -16.35
CA SER A 883 -11.26 34.57 -17.69
C SER A 883 -11.64 36.01 -18.07
N ARG A 884 -11.24 36.98 -17.25
CA ARG A 884 -11.46 38.42 -17.44
C ARG A 884 -10.15 39.13 -17.68
N PRO A 885 -10.13 40.30 -18.32
CA PRO A 885 -8.96 41.16 -18.32
C PRO A 885 -8.56 41.51 -16.87
N THR A 886 -7.36 41.13 -16.48
CA THR A 886 -6.77 41.38 -15.15
C THR A 886 -5.27 41.44 -15.38
N ALA A 887 -4.63 42.52 -14.94
CA ALA A 887 -3.20 42.78 -15.08
C ALA A 887 -2.46 42.24 -13.83
N ILE A 888 -2.47 40.92 -13.67
CA ILE A 888 -1.62 40.27 -12.67
C ILE A 888 -0.25 40.06 -13.30
N GLU A 889 0.77 40.70 -12.73
CA GLU A 889 2.16 40.43 -13.09
C GLU A 889 2.59 39.12 -12.43
N TYR A 890 3.14 38.22 -13.24
CA TYR A 890 3.69 36.95 -12.82
C TYR A 890 5.19 36.95 -13.08
N GLU A 891 5.96 36.39 -12.14
CA GLU A 891 7.39 36.22 -12.31
C GLU A 891 7.68 35.23 -13.44
N ILE A 892 8.53 35.64 -14.40
CA ILE A 892 9.05 34.73 -15.42
C ILE A 892 10.12 33.87 -14.77
N ARG A 893 9.93 32.56 -14.80
CA ARG A 893 10.85 31.60 -14.18
C ARG A 893 10.93 30.34 -15.03
N ALA A 894 12.10 29.72 -15.07
CA ALA A 894 12.27 28.40 -15.67
C ALA A 894 11.67 27.32 -14.75
N PRO A 895 10.80 26.43 -15.25
CA PRO A 895 10.31 25.30 -14.46
C PRO A 895 11.42 24.28 -14.21
N GLU A 896 11.46 23.72 -13.01
CA GLU A 896 12.30 22.56 -12.71
C GLU A 896 11.58 21.30 -13.20
N GLY A 897 11.97 20.80 -14.38
CA GLY A 897 11.45 19.56 -14.97
C GLY A 897 10.23 19.73 -15.88
N ARG A 898 9.43 18.67 -15.99
CA ARG A 898 8.33 18.55 -16.97
C ARG A 898 7.08 19.30 -16.53
N LEU A 899 6.33 19.80 -17.50
CA LEU A 899 5.01 20.39 -17.29
C LEU A 899 3.89 19.53 -17.90
N TYR A 900 2.72 19.53 -17.28
CA TYR A 900 1.59 18.68 -17.65
C TYR A 900 0.30 19.49 -17.89
N HIS A 901 -0.50 19.02 -18.83
CA HIS A 901 -1.83 19.54 -19.14
C HIS A 901 -2.78 18.39 -19.49
N CYS A 902 -3.99 18.38 -18.96
CA CYS A 902 -4.99 17.37 -19.32
C CYS A 902 -6.13 17.99 -20.13
N THR A 903 -6.40 17.42 -21.30
CA THR A 903 -7.36 17.95 -22.29
C THR A 903 -8.35 16.86 -22.72
N PRO A 904 -9.57 17.20 -23.20
CA PRO A 904 -10.47 16.20 -23.78
C PRO A 904 -9.82 15.42 -24.93
N THR A 905 -10.07 14.11 -25.05
CA THR A 905 -9.47 13.27 -26.11
C THR A 905 -9.77 13.80 -27.52
N THR A 906 -10.94 14.39 -27.73
CA THR A 906 -11.33 15.01 -29.00
C THR A 906 -10.53 16.25 -29.37
N ALA A 907 -9.90 16.92 -28.39
CA ALA A 907 -9.07 18.10 -28.64
C ALA A 907 -7.74 17.75 -29.33
N LEU A 908 -7.32 16.47 -29.31
CA LEU A 908 -6.11 16.01 -29.97
C LEU A 908 -6.11 16.32 -31.48
N HIS A 909 -7.29 16.30 -32.13
CA HIS A 909 -7.44 16.69 -33.53
C HIS A 909 -6.99 18.14 -33.75
N ASN A 910 -7.47 19.09 -32.96
CA ASN A 910 -7.07 20.50 -33.12
C ASN A 910 -5.61 20.72 -32.71
N ILE A 911 -5.18 20.09 -31.61
CA ILE A 911 -3.83 20.28 -31.04
C ILE A 911 -2.75 19.77 -32.00
N PHE A 912 -2.88 18.54 -32.51
CA PHE A 912 -1.85 17.89 -33.32
C PHE A 912 -2.18 17.91 -34.83
N GLU A 913 -3.37 17.48 -35.25
CA GLU A 913 -3.70 17.34 -36.69
C GLU A 913 -3.84 18.69 -37.39
N ARG A 914 -4.49 19.66 -36.74
CA ARG A 914 -4.57 21.04 -37.25
C ARG A 914 -3.34 21.89 -36.90
N GLY A 915 -2.41 21.35 -36.12
CA GLY A 915 -1.18 22.03 -35.71
C GLY A 915 -1.41 23.24 -34.80
N GLU A 916 -2.54 23.34 -34.09
CA GLU A 916 -2.86 24.53 -33.29
C GLU A 916 -2.06 24.60 -31.98
N GLY A 917 -1.59 23.46 -31.47
CA GLY A 917 -0.96 23.36 -30.15
C GLY A 917 -1.95 23.63 -29.00
N LEU A 918 -1.45 23.87 -27.79
CA LEU A 918 -2.27 24.32 -26.67
C LEU A 918 -2.49 25.83 -26.72
N ARG A 919 -3.76 26.23 -26.76
CA ARG A 919 -4.22 27.62 -26.75
C ARG A 919 -4.91 27.95 -25.43
N PRO A 920 -4.91 29.23 -25.00
CA PRO A 920 -5.50 29.64 -23.71
C PRO A 920 -7.04 29.54 -23.69
N MET A 921 -7.67 29.38 -24.86
CA MET A 921 -9.12 29.27 -25.04
C MET A 921 -9.87 30.47 -24.42
N THR A 922 -10.73 30.24 -23.44
CA THR A 922 -11.50 31.29 -22.74
C THR A 922 -10.73 31.94 -21.59
N ARG A 923 -9.52 31.45 -21.27
CA ARG A 923 -8.63 32.02 -20.26
C ARG A 923 -7.61 32.95 -20.94
N GLN A 924 -6.86 33.70 -20.13
CA GLN A 924 -5.77 34.54 -20.65
C GLN A 924 -4.51 33.75 -21.02
N TRP A 925 -4.26 32.63 -20.32
CA TRP A 925 -3.03 31.85 -20.43
C TRP A 925 -3.36 30.36 -20.48
N VAL A 926 -2.49 29.58 -21.10
CA VAL A 926 -2.49 28.12 -20.96
C VAL A 926 -1.97 27.77 -19.56
N HIS A 927 -2.77 27.00 -18.82
CA HIS A 927 -2.40 26.49 -17.50
C HIS A 927 -1.69 25.15 -17.63
N LEU A 928 -0.47 25.10 -17.11
CA LEU A 928 0.34 23.90 -16.96
C LEU A 928 0.63 23.64 -15.48
N THR A 929 1.01 22.42 -15.14
CA THR A 929 1.43 22.10 -13.78
C THR A 929 2.57 21.10 -13.73
N THR A 930 3.44 21.20 -12.72
CA THR A 930 4.45 20.17 -12.42
C THR A 930 3.83 18.94 -11.74
N ASP A 931 2.60 19.05 -11.23
CA ASP A 931 1.87 17.95 -10.60
C ASP A 931 0.99 17.21 -11.61
N ARG A 932 1.49 16.05 -12.06
CA ARG A 932 0.78 15.13 -12.96
C ARG A 932 -0.59 14.71 -12.44
N ALA A 933 -0.72 14.43 -11.14
CA ALA A 933 -1.97 13.98 -10.53
C ALA A 933 -3.00 15.12 -10.49
N ALA A 934 -2.55 16.34 -10.21
CA ALA A 934 -3.40 17.54 -10.28
C ALA A 934 -3.93 17.78 -11.71
N ALA A 935 -3.09 17.62 -12.74
CA ALA A 935 -3.52 17.73 -14.14
C ALA A 935 -4.63 16.73 -14.49
N LEU A 936 -4.43 15.45 -14.16
CA LEU A 936 -5.42 14.39 -14.39
C LEU A 936 -6.74 14.65 -13.63
N SER A 937 -6.64 15.07 -12.35
CA SER A 937 -7.80 15.40 -11.52
C SER A 937 -8.61 16.58 -12.08
N ALA A 938 -7.93 17.56 -12.69
CA ALA A 938 -8.59 18.68 -13.37
C ALA A 938 -9.32 18.22 -14.64
N GLY A 939 -8.67 17.41 -15.49
CA GLY A 939 -9.24 16.95 -16.77
C GLY A 939 -10.40 15.97 -16.61
N ARG A 940 -10.30 15.01 -15.68
CA ARG A 940 -11.29 13.93 -15.48
C ARG A 940 -12.70 14.42 -15.13
N ARG A 941 -12.84 15.67 -14.65
CA ARG A 941 -14.14 16.30 -14.31
C ARG A 941 -15.00 16.61 -15.52
N HIS A 942 -14.40 16.68 -16.71
CA HIS A 942 -15.05 17.11 -17.94
C HIS A 942 -15.29 15.95 -18.93
N GLY A 943 -15.13 14.70 -18.47
CA GLY A 943 -15.32 13.50 -19.29
C GLY A 943 -13.99 12.82 -19.66
N PRO A 944 -13.96 12.08 -20.78
CA PRO A 944 -12.75 11.42 -21.26
C PRO A 944 -11.66 12.42 -21.60
N CYS A 945 -10.45 12.16 -21.12
CA CYS A 945 -9.35 13.11 -21.22
C CYS A 945 -8.02 12.40 -21.44
N THR A 946 -7.11 13.10 -22.13
CA THR A 946 -5.74 12.69 -22.40
C THR A 946 -4.77 13.64 -21.71
N LEU A 947 -3.75 13.08 -21.06
CA LEU A 947 -2.69 13.86 -20.44
C LEU A 947 -1.59 14.15 -21.47
N LEU A 948 -1.26 15.43 -21.60
CA LEU A 948 -0.15 15.95 -22.39
C LEU A 948 1.00 16.35 -21.46
N CYS A 949 2.21 16.23 -21.98
CA CYS A 949 3.45 16.63 -21.32
C CYS A 949 4.21 17.60 -22.23
N VAL A 950 4.81 18.62 -21.61
CA VAL A 950 5.90 19.41 -22.17
C VAL A 950 7.18 18.82 -21.54
N PRO A 951 7.94 17.99 -22.27
CA PRO A 951 9.11 17.31 -21.71
C PRO A 951 10.23 18.29 -21.34
N ASP A 952 10.40 19.31 -22.17
CA ASP A 952 11.38 20.39 -21.99
C ASP A 952 10.68 21.75 -22.16
N PRO A 953 10.37 22.46 -21.06
CA PRO A 953 9.76 23.78 -21.13
C PRO A 953 10.78 24.91 -21.30
N SER A 954 12.09 24.64 -21.43
CA SER A 954 13.15 25.67 -21.47
C SER A 954 13.00 26.67 -22.63
N ALA A 955 12.43 26.21 -23.75
CA ALA A 955 12.14 27.03 -24.92
C ALA A 955 10.84 27.85 -24.80
N LEU A 956 10.07 27.70 -23.71
CA LEU A 956 8.83 28.43 -23.46
C LEU A 956 9.05 29.56 -22.46
N GLU A 957 8.42 30.71 -22.71
CA GLU A 957 8.36 31.79 -21.73
C GLU A 957 7.33 31.47 -20.63
N CYS A 958 7.80 30.75 -19.59
CA CYS A 958 6.98 30.31 -18.48
C CYS A 958 6.87 31.36 -17.36
N ARG A 959 5.67 31.52 -16.82
CA ARG A 959 5.35 32.38 -15.68
C ARG A 959 4.89 31.53 -14.49
N HIS A 960 5.45 31.77 -13.30
CA HIS A 960 5.06 31.04 -12.09
C HIS A 960 3.85 31.70 -11.42
N ALA A 961 2.80 30.90 -11.16
CA ALA A 961 1.54 31.40 -10.60
C ALA A 961 1.29 30.98 -9.14
N GLY A 962 2.22 30.24 -8.52
CA GLY A 962 2.09 29.69 -7.16
C GLY A 962 1.94 28.17 -7.13
N GLY A 963 2.43 27.55 -6.05
CA GLY A 963 2.55 26.10 -5.91
C GLY A 963 3.15 25.43 -7.16
N ALA A 964 2.45 24.40 -7.66
CA ALA A 964 2.82 23.64 -8.85
C ALA A 964 2.26 24.22 -10.17
N THR A 965 1.73 25.45 -10.20
CA THR A 965 0.99 25.99 -11.37
C THR A 965 1.85 26.97 -12.19
N TRP A 966 1.83 26.79 -13.51
CA TRP A 966 2.59 27.56 -14.49
C TRP A 966 1.70 28.09 -15.62
N LEU A 967 2.07 29.24 -16.18
CA LEU A 967 1.31 29.93 -17.23
C LEU A 967 2.20 30.16 -18.46
N VAL A 968 1.67 29.88 -19.64
CA VAL A 968 2.32 30.13 -20.95
C VAL A 968 1.31 30.69 -21.94
N ALA A 969 1.76 31.49 -22.92
CA ALA A 969 0.86 32.09 -23.90
C ALA A 969 0.23 31.04 -24.82
N GLN A 970 1.08 30.17 -25.37
CA GLN A 970 0.72 29.04 -26.22
C GLN A 970 1.81 27.97 -26.09
N VAL A 971 1.47 26.70 -26.36
CA VAL A 971 2.48 25.64 -26.51
C VAL A 971 2.36 25.05 -27.92
N PRO A 972 3.43 25.06 -28.74
CA PRO A 972 3.38 24.48 -30.08
C PRO A 972 3.25 22.95 -30.04
N PRO A 973 2.68 22.30 -31.07
CA PRO A 973 2.53 20.84 -31.12
C PRO A 973 3.85 20.09 -30.97
N SER A 974 4.95 20.60 -31.54
CA SER A 974 6.28 19.99 -31.48
C SER A 974 6.90 20.00 -30.09
N ALA A 975 6.41 20.84 -29.17
CA ALA A 975 6.83 20.84 -27.77
C ALA A 975 5.95 19.93 -26.88
N LEU A 976 4.96 19.24 -27.47
CA LEU A 976 3.99 18.42 -26.76
C LEU A 976 4.16 16.94 -27.09
N THR A 977 4.13 16.11 -26.05
CA THR A 977 3.93 14.67 -26.18
C THR A 977 2.65 14.25 -25.48
N VAL A 978 2.02 13.19 -25.96
CA VAL A 978 0.97 12.51 -25.18
C VAL A 978 1.65 11.63 -24.14
N VAL A 979 1.11 11.53 -22.94
CA VAL A 979 1.59 10.57 -21.94
C VAL A 979 0.91 9.21 -22.20
N PRO A 980 1.68 8.14 -22.48
CA PRO A 980 1.12 6.79 -22.66
C PRO A 980 0.37 6.31 -21.41
N LEU A 981 -0.68 5.49 -21.57
CA LEU A 981 -1.49 5.08 -20.41
C LEU A 981 -0.71 4.18 -19.44
N HIS A 982 0.19 3.34 -19.93
CA HIS A 982 1.04 2.53 -19.04
C HIS A 982 2.00 3.37 -18.18
N ARG A 983 2.33 4.61 -18.58
CA ARG A 983 3.10 5.54 -17.71
C ARG A 983 2.25 6.18 -16.63
N LEU A 984 0.93 6.12 -16.75
CA LEU A 984 -0.02 6.54 -15.70
C LEU A 984 -0.32 5.42 -14.70
N PHE A 985 0.15 4.21 -14.98
CA PHE A 985 0.05 3.07 -14.08
C PHE A 985 1.00 3.25 -12.90
N SER A 986 0.45 3.34 -11.69
CA SER A 986 1.23 3.22 -10.46
C SER A 986 1.29 1.74 -10.06
N THR A 987 2.49 1.19 -9.96
CA THR A 987 2.74 -0.16 -9.44
C THR A 987 2.45 -0.28 -7.94
N HIS A 988 2.42 0.85 -7.23
CA HIS A 988 2.04 0.96 -5.83
C HIS A 988 0.59 1.45 -5.75
N GLY A 989 -0.31 0.49 -5.57
CA GLY A 989 -1.73 0.70 -5.28
C GLY A 989 -2.11 -0.19 -4.12
#